data_AF-A0A0D9NUJ1-F1
#
_entry.id   AF-A0A0D9NUJ1-F1
#
_cell.length_a   1.000
_cell.length_b   1.000
_cell.length_c   1.000
_cell.angle_alpha   90.00
_cell.angle_beta   90.00
_cell.angle_gamma   90.00
#
_symmetry.space_group_name_H-M   'P 1'
#
loop_
_entity.id
_entity.type
_entity.pdbx_description
1 polymer ?
#
loop_
_entity_poly.entity_id
_entity_poly.type
_entity_poly.pdbx_seq_one_letter_code
_entity_poly.pdbx_strand_id
1 'polypeptide(L)'
;MKALAVLSSLLAPAAAVAIDSELSYDGHRVFRVRIADDGSHVQSVIDKLQLTTWQPPSRKGAFADIQVAPRQLEEFHKAMDGQDLTTMHDDLGKSIKREGTFMTYAAGSANDTWFTSYHSYDDHVQWLNDLGAKFSKNAKMVTSGKTLEGNPITGLHIFGSSGGGKKPAVVFHGTVHAREWIASMVVEYMTNELITKYGSDKDITAFVDKYDFYMFPIVNVDGFKYTQTTNRMWRKNRQTTRGSNCLGHDINRNWPYKWDGQGASTNPCAEDFKGESEGDAPETKALSQFIQDVKNAQGLKLYIDWHSYSQLFLTPYGYSCDAKAPNDAEIQSLARGTVDAIFAVHQVRFNSGPICQTIYQASGSSIDFVADVVKGDYSFAAELRDTGKFGFVLPADQIVPSGEEAFAGVKYLLQNMNTDRQDSLGSQFLGSFGHATRRRAQLFRQVYSAMSKPRADKSPNVVQTSSEDGHTGVTDSPENDDTIYVNGHPVIRNGADVSRYLVSDRDDGDAALTFRSMVLGTAFTALSSVITMLYTFKPTQMQVSAVFIQLLVYIAGQAWALATPPPDRVKWPWLRRVLGFLNSGQPFGIKEHVVASLIASSGNNGLSGVEIYAVERLFYDRAVSATTAVLGTFSISLCGFVLAGVLRPLIVYPAEMVYWSTLPQVVLYQNLHFDQRENRARLAKFGWALAVAAAWQVFPGYVVPWFGGISVFCLASMGAPAATRRVFTTVFGGASPNKGLGLLNFSLDWQYIQSGFLSLPLKQQLNSWIGYGIWYVAMLGLYYNNAWGAKRFPFMSTSLFNGNGTRFNTTSILNGEGTIDQDKLDAVGLPYMTATTVWGYLTANLAIGALITHVLIFYGKDMALAWKQARARAQPDPHYQAMLKYNEVPMWWYAALFVLCFVAGLVVNIKGETTLPAWGYVVALLVGACIAPFSCFLYGLYGTGIGTNQLSKMVAGAVHPGRPLANLYFASWSHQVILLAVNLANWLKVGQYTKIPHRVMFGTQVYGTLLGAGFNYAVMTTIVSNQRRVLLDPAGTNIWSGSTYQSLNSQAITWALAGQMYGAGGRYVLVPLGLLIGAALPVLHWALGRAWPRMRAWPINTAIVSSYAGQVYYGNTSWIWSSIAVGVLSQLWLRRRLPRIYNKYNYLIGAALDGGSQIVIFVLSFAVFGASGQGHPFPTWWGNPEGSPDHCL
;
A
#
# COMPACT_ATOMS: atom_id res chain seq x y z
N MET A 1 12.08 34.91 11.01
CA MET A 1 13.07 34.43 12.02
C MET A 1 12.41 33.37 12.90
N LYS A 2 13.19 32.44 13.48
CA LYS A 2 12.85 31.62 14.67
C LYS A 2 11.49 30.86 14.69
N ALA A 3 11.10 30.20 13.59
CA ALA A 3 10.05 29.15 13.61
C ALA A 3 10.26 28.01 12.59
N LEU A 4 11.36 28.03 11.81
CA LEU A 4 11.67 26.98 10.81
C LEU A 4 12.32 25.72 11.40
N ALA A 5 12.33 25.61 12.73
CA ALA A 5 12.55 24.39 13.50
C ALA A 5 11.37 24.32 14.48
N VAL A 6 10.68 23.20 14.66
CA VAL A 6 11.09 21.80 14.48
C VAL A 6 10.00 21.06 13.68
N LEU A 7 10.18 20.74 12.39
CA LEU A 7 10.72 19.48 11.82
C LEU A 7 10.26 18.13 12.43
N SER A 8 9.44 18.10 13.48
CA SER A 8 8.86 16.88 14.04
C SER A 8 7.59 17.22 14.84
N SER A 9 6.54 16.41 14.87
CA SER A 9 6.46 15.01 14.45
C SER A 9 5.13 14.70 13.74
N LEU A 10 5.17 14.45 12.42
CA LEU A 10 5.09 13.13 11.77
C LEU A 10 3.60 12.60 11.72
N LEU A 11 3.25 11.63 10.82
CA LEU A 11 2.09 10.64 10.92
C LEU A 11 0.62 11.16 10.55
N ALA A 12 -0.45 10.49 10.01
CA ALA A 12 -0.71 9.12 9.40
C ALA A 12 -2.04 8.76 8.51
N PRO A 13 -3.14 7.96 8.85
CA PRO A 13 -3.88 6.98 7.92
C PRO A 13 -5.50 6.83 7.95
N ALA A 14 -6.36 5.91 7.38
CA ALA A 14 -6.41 4.68 6.46
C ALA A 14 -7.85 4.11 5.98
N ALA A 15 -8.03 2.87 5.33
CA ALA A 15 -9.21 2.25 4.55
C ALA A 15 -9.38 0.67 3.98
N ALA A 16 -10.51 -0.16 4.04
CA ALA A 16 -11.08 -1.50 3.36
C ALA A 16 -12.59 -2.25 3.50
N VAL A 17 -13.70 -2.19 2.64
CA VAL A 17 -15.01 -3.05 2.41
C VAL A 17 -15.77 -2.98 0.96
N ALA A 18 -16.76 -3.82 0.42
CA ALA A 18 -17.82 -3.58 -0.73
C ALA A 18 -18.37 -4.82 -1.60
N ILE A 19 -19.31 -4.72 -2.64
CA ILE A 19 -19.52 -5.56 -3.94
C ILE A 19 -20.78 -5.30 -4.92
N ASP A 20 -20.71 -5.57 -6.28
CA ASP A 20 -21.74 -6.12 -7.31
C ASP A 20 -21.00 -7.02 -8.38
N SER A 21 -21.58 -7.38 -9.54
CA SER A 21 -20.83 -7.70 -10.79
C SER A 21 -20.49 -6.48 -11.66
N GLU A 22 -20.72 -5.26 -11.15
CA GLU A 22 -19.67 -4.24 -10.98
C GLU A 22 -18.64 -4.23 -12.12
N LEU A 23 -18.88 -3.35 -13.09
CA LEU A 23 -18.51 -3.57 -14.49
C LEU A 23 -17.00 -3.71 -14.62
N SER A 24 -16.64 -4.90 -15.08
CA SER A 24 -15.33 -5.48 -14.89
C SER A 24 -14.37 -5.15 -16.01
N TYR A 25 -13.10 -5.13 -15.65
CA TYR A 25 -11.95 -4.89 -16.52
C TYR A 25 -10.69 -5.47 -15.82
N ASP A 26 -9.57 -5.67 -16.53
CA ASP A 26 -8.27 -5.97 -15.89
C ASP A 26 -7.06 -5.31 -16.63
N GLY A 27 -7.20 -4.01 -16.93
CA GLY A 27 -6.06 -3.08 -17.02
C GLY A 27 -6.34 -1.57 -17.14
N HIS A 28 -7.59 -1.12 -17.16
CA HIS A 28 -7.98 0.17 -17.73
C HIS A 28 -7.39 1.41 -17.03
N ARG A 29 -6.68 2.26 -17.80
CA ARG A 29 -6.13 3.55 -17.36
C ARG A 29 -7.00 4.75 -17.74
N VAL A 30 -6.67 5.93 -17.19
CA VAL A 30 -7.20 7.23 -17.66
C VAL A 30 -6.09 8.25 -17.85
N PHE A 31 -5.76 8.49 -19.12
CA PHE A 31 -4.82 9.54 -19.51
C PHE A 31 -5.59 10.83 -19.73
N ARG A 32 -5.43 11.79 -18.83
CA ARG A 32 -5.47 13.20 -19.21
C ARG A 32 -4.33 13.43 -20.20
N VAL A 33 -4.57 14.17 -21.27
CA VAL A 33 -3.60 14.38 -22.35
C VAL A 33 -3.55 15.84 -22.66
N ARG A 34 -2.34 16.40 -22.62
CA ARG A 34 -2.14 17.79 -22.92
C ARG A 34 -2.17 18.01 -24.42
N ILE A 35 -3.21 18.68 -24.92
CA ILE A 35 -3.38 18.90 -26.36
C ILE A 35 -2.33 19.89 -26.87
N ALA A 36 -1.38 19.40 -27.66
CA ALA A 36 -0.24 20.17 -28.14
C ALA A 36 -0.56 21.01 -29.39
N ASP A 37 -1.55 20.60 -30.17
CA ASP A 37 -1.99 21.12 -31.48
C ASP A 37 -3.49 21.45 -31.45
N ASP A 38 -4.29 21.03 -32.43
CA ASP A 38 -5.75 21.15 -32.42
C ASP A 38 -6.44 19.95 -31.72
N GLY A 39 -5.72 18.86 -31.44
CA GLY A 39 -6.25 17.63 -30.86
C GLY A 39 -6.74 16.60 -31.89
N SER A 40 -6.68 16.90 -33.20
CA SER A 40 -7.13 16.00 -34.27
C SER A 40 -6.42 14.64 -34.26
N HIS A 41 -5.10 14.65 -34.06
CA HIS A 41 -4.30 13.45 -33.87
C HIS A 41 -4.77 12.62 -32.67
N VAL A 42 -4.96 13.24 -31.51
CA VAL A 42 -5.47 12.57 -30.30
C VAL A 42 -6.85 11.94 -30.53
N GLN A 43 -7.76 12.67 -31.19
CA GLN A 43 -9.08 12.14 -31.53
C GLN A 43 -9.01 10.94 -32.49
N SER A 44 -8.16 11.01 -33.53
CA SER A 44 -7.96 9.87 -34.44
C SER A 44 -7.49 8.58 -33.74
N VAL A 45 -6.75 8.70 -32.63
CA VAL A 45 -6.32 7.55 -31.83
C VAL A 45 -7.46 7.02 -30.96
N ILE A 46 -8.26 7.92 -30.37
CA ILE A 46 -9.48 7.58 -29.63
C ILE A 46 -10.44 6.77 -30.51
N ASP A 47 -10.70 7.24 -31.73
CA ASP A 47 -11.62 6.61 -32.67
C ASP A 47 -11.08 5.28 -33.20
N LYS A 48 -9.81 5.25 -33.65
CA LYS A 48 -9.16 4.06 -34.20
C LYS A 48 -9.10 2.90 -33.20
N LEU A 49 -8.88 3.20 -31.92
CA LEU A 49 -8.76 2.19 -30.86
C LEU A 49 -10.06 1.99 -30.08
N GLN A 50 -11.13 2.74 -30.40
CA GLN A 50 -12.44 2.73 -29.72
C GLN A 50 -12.32 2.93 -28.21
N LEU A 51 -11.76 4.08 -27.83
CA LEU A 51 -11.47 4.45 -26.44
C LEU A 51 -12.60 5.31 -25.87
N THR A 52 -13.04 5.02 -24.65
CA THR A 52 -14.06 5.83 -23.99
C THR A 52 -13.42 7.14 -23.48
N THR A 53 -14.14 8.25 -23.51
CA THR A 53 -13.64 9.53 -22.99
C THR A 53 -14.37 9.96 -21.72
N TRP A 54 -13.65 10.75 -20.93
CA TRP A 54 -14.10 11.44 -19.73
C TRP A 54 -14.22 12.93 -20.00
N GLN A 55 -13.19 13.49 -20.63
CA GLN A 55 -13.17 14.82 -21.23
C GLN A 55 -12.60 14.65 -22.65
N PRO A 56 -13.34 14.96 -23.74
CA PRO A 56 -12.80 14.80 -25.08
C PRO A 56 -11.70 15.85 -25.39
N PRO A 57 -10.81 15.61 -26.36
CA PRO A 57 -9.89 16.62 -26.85
C PRO A 57 -10.65 17.80 -27.46
N SER A 58 -10.38 19.02 -26.96
CA SER A 58 -11.15 20.21 -27.33
C SER A 58 -10.33 21.31 -28.01
N ARG A 59 -9.16 21.69 -27.47
CA ARG A 59 -8.33 22.79 -27.99
C ARG A 59 -6.90 22.78 -27.46
N LYS A 60 -6.01 23.44 -28.21
CA LYS A 60 -4.59 23.66 -27.85
C LYS A 60 -4.41 24.12 -26.40
N GLY A 61 -3.63 23.36 -25.64
CA GLY A 61 -3.27 23.64 -24.26
C GLY A 61 -4.32 23.24 -23.20
N ALA A 62 -5.52 22.81 -23.61
CA ALA A 62 -6.49 22.13 -22.76
C ALA A 62 -6.07 20.66 -22.51
N PHE A 63 -6.99 19.89 -21.94
CA PHE A 63 -6.78 18.52 -21.51
C PHE A 63 -7.88 17.60 -22.05
N ALA A 64 -7.50 16.41 -22.48
CA ALA A 64 -8.39 15.33 -22.91
C ALA A 64 -8.19 14.10 -22.03
N ASP A 65 -9.23 13.64 -21.35
CA ASP A 65 -9.16 12.58 -20.36
C ASP A 65 -9.77 11.30 -20.96
N ILE A 66 -8.93 10.29 -21.18
CA ILE A 66 -9.22 9.15 -22.07
C ILE A 66 -9.10 7.84 -21.29
N GLN A 67 -10.19 7.08 -21.22
CA GLN A 67 -10.22 5.70 -20.71
C GLN A 67 -9.62 4.75 -21.76
N VAL A 68 -8.59 3.99 -21.37
CA VAL A 68 -7.90 3.06 -22.27
C VAL A 68 -7.82 1.67 -21.66
N ALA A 69 -8.21 0.60 -22.39
CA ALA A 69 -8.27 -0.78 -21.86
C ALA A 69 -6.90 -1.42 -21.66
N PRO A 70 -6.75 -2.48 -20.80
CA PRO A 70 -5.54 -3.31 -20.77
C PRO A 70 -5.02 -3.63 -22.16
N ARG A 71 -5.93 -4.15 -22.98
CA ARG A 71 -5.64 -4.75 -24.29
C ARG A 71 -5.39 -3.68 -25.35
N GLN A 72 -5.95 -2.48 -25.17
CA GLN A 72 -5.77 -1.33 -26.06
C GLN A 72 -4.51 -0.51 -25.71
N LEU A 73 -3.88 -0.73 -24.55
CA LEU A 73 -2.97 0.28 -23.99
C LEU A 73 -1.59 0.34 -24.63
N GLU A 74 -1.05 -0.80 -25.06
CA GLU A 74 0.21 -0.81 -25.83
C GLU A 74 0.00 -0.18 -27.22
N GLU A 75 -1.17 -0.34 -27.83
CA GLU A 75 -1.52 0.36 -29.08
C GLU A 75 -1.74 1.86 -28.86
N PHE A 76 -2.41 2.25 -27.77
CA PHE A 76 -2.59 3.65 -27.40
C PHE A 76 -1.25 4.36 -27.17
N HIS A 77 -0.33 3.78 -26.40
CA HIS A 77 0.98 4.39 -26.20
C HIS A 77 1.82 4.46 -27.47
N LYS A 78 1.72 3.48 -28.39
CA LYS A 78 2.37 3.57 -29.72
C LYS A 78 1.74 4.65 -30.59
N ALA A 79 0.41 4.80 -30.54
CA ALA A 79 -0.33 5.76 -31.35
C ALA A 79 -0.26 7.20 -30.82
N MET A 80 0.00 7.36 -29.52
CA MET A 80 0.20 8.63 -28.81
C MET A 80 1.68 8.95 -28.53
N ASP A 81 2.62 8.25 -29.16
CA ASP A 81 4.05 8.38 -28.86
C ASP A 81 4.52 9.84 -29.07
N GLY A 82 5.26 10.37 -28.10
CA GLY A 82 5.67 11.78 -28.06
C GLY A 82 4.63 12.80 -27.56
N GLN A 83 3.39 12.41 -27.27
CA GLN A 83 2.41 13.32 -26.62
C GLN A 83 2.61 13.37 -25.09
N ASP A 84 2.32 14.53 -24.47
CA ASP A 84 2.39 14.69 -23.01
C ASP A 84 1.12 14.12 -22.36
N LEU A 85 1.14 12.78 -22.23
CA LEU A 85 0.15 11.98 -21.53
C LEU A 85 0.32 12.17 -20.02
N THR A 86 -0.69 12.73 -19.35
CA THR A 86 -0.88 12.75 -17.90
C THR A 86 -1.94 11.73 -17.48
N THR A 87 -1.60 10.47 -17.19
CA THR A 87 -2.46 9.65 -16.34
C THR A 87 -2.86 10.34 -15.03
N MET A 88 -4.11 10.77 -14.97
CA MET A 88 -4.80 11.23 -13.75
C MET A 88 -4.81 10.08 -12.73
N HIS A 89 -5.10 8.94 -13.31
CA HIS A 89 -5.43 7.69 -12.71
C HIS A 89 -4.76 6.66 -13.62
N ASP A 90 -3.64 6.08 -13.19
CA ASP A 90 -2.71 5.25 -13.96
C ASP A 90 -3.26 3.92 -14.50
N ASP A 91 -4.59 3.82 -14.58
CA ASP A 91 -5.44 2.86 -13.87
C ASP A 91 -6.59 3.84 -13.37
N LEU A 92 -7.89 3.88 -13.79
CA LEU A 92 -8.96 4.78 -13.16
C LEU A 92 -9.22 4.78 -11.59
N GLY A 93 -10.03 3.85 -11.11
CA GLY A 93 -10.55 3.63 -9.76
C GLY A 93 -10.39 2.32 -8.93
N LYS A 94 -9.24 1.69 -8.67
CA LYS A 94 -8.80 1.42 -7.29
C LYS A 94 -9.04 2.70 -6.43
N SER A 95 -9.07 3.91 -7.03
CA SER A 95 -9.87 5.09 -6.60
C SER A 95 -11.41 4.87 -6.50
N ILE A 96 -12.18 4.55 -7.55
CA ILE A 96 -13.62 4.11 -7.56
C ILE A 96 -13.90 3.15 -6.40
N LYS A 97 -12.98 2.25 -6.15
CA LYS A 97 -12.95 1.26 -5.08
C LYS A 97 -12.70 1.94 -3.75
N ARG A 98 -11.60 2.68 -3.56
CA ARG A 98 -11.31 3.49 -2.35
C ARG A 98 -12.46 4.43 -1.96
N GLU A 99 -13.26 4.85 -2.94
CA GLU A 99 -14.48 5.64 -2.81
C GLU A 99 -15.73 4.78 -2.53
N GLY A 100 -15.75 3.53 -2.99
CA GLY A 100 -16.86 2.57 -2.97
C GLY A 100 -17.13 1.87 -1.65
N THR A 101 -16.75 2.51 -0.56
CA THR A 101 -17.02 2.02 0.79
C THR A 101 -18.08 2.84 1.46
N PHE A 102 -19.27 2.27 1.46
CA PHE A 102 -20.47 2.76 2.11
C PHE A 102 -20.46 2.35 3.59
N MET A 103 -20.82 3.25 4.50
CA MET A 103 -21.28 2.86 5.84
C MET A 103 -22.78 2.59 5.72
N THR A 104 -23.26 1.41 6.12
CA THR A 104 -24.72 1.18 6.16
C THR A 104 -25.35 2.21 7.08
N TYR A 105 -26.35 2.94 6.60
CA TYR A 105 -27.01 3.97 7.39
C TYR A 105 -28.11 3.36 8.28
N ALA A 106 -28.25 3.84 9.52
CA ALA A 106 -29.32 3.43 10.42
C ALA A 106 -30.50 4.39 10.30
N ALA A 107 -31.67 3.87 9.93
CA ALA A 107 -32.89 4.67 9.82
C ALA A 107 -33.19 5.39 11.15
N GLY A 108 -33.46 6.69 11.07
CA GLY A 108 -33.59 7.62 12.20
C GLY A 108 -32.27 8.24 12.68
N SER A 109 -31.11 7.88 12.12
CA SER A 109 -29.79 8.34 12.57
C SER A 109 -29.18 9.49 11.74
N ALA A 110 -30.00 10.42 11.25
CA ALA A 110 -29.51 11.64 10.58
C ALA A 110 -28.78 12.52 11.62
N ASN A 111 -27.46 12.33 11.77
CA ASN A 111 -26.62 12.84 12.85
C ASN A 111 -25.23 13.31 12.40
N ASP A 112 -24.15 12.53 12.59
CA ASP A 112 -22.74 12.95 12.75
C ASP A 112 -21.61 11.95 12.28
N THR A 113 -21.85 10.76 11.64
CA THR A 113 -20.82 9.92 10.88
C THR A 113 -20.72 9.85 9.29
N TRP A 114 -21.70 9.36 8.49
CA TRP A 114 -22.10 9.52 7.04
C TRP A 114 -21.19 10.22 5.99
N PHE A 115 -21.12 11.57 5.86
CA PHE A 115 -20.28 12.34 4.89
C PHE A 115 -18.77 12.00 4.94
N THR A 116 -18.34 11.04 5.75
CA THR A 116 -17.05 10.33 5.62
C THR A 116 -17.04 9.29 4.49
N SER A 117 -18.20 9.05 3.87
CA SER A 117 -18.43 8.09 2.80
C SER A 117 -19.54 8.56 1.85
N TYR A 118 -19.56 7.94 0.67
CA TYR A 118 -20.72 7.92 -0.19
C TYR A 118 -21.73 6.87 0.32
N HIS A 119 -22.99 6.94 -0.11
CA HIS A 119 -24.09 6.08 0.37
C HIS A 119 -24.81 5.39 -0.79
N SER A 120 -25.64 4.36 -0.54
CA SER A 120 -26.49 3.82 -1.60
C SER A 120 -27.66 4.76 -1.90
N TYR A 121 -28.27 4.71 -3.08
CA TYR A 121 -29.42 5.57 -3.41
C TYR A 121 -30.57 5.39 -2.40
N ASP A 122 -30.83 4.15 -1.98
CA ASP A 122 -31.93 3.88 -1.04
C ASP A 122 -31.56 4.41 0.37
N ASP A 123 -30.27 4.41 0.75
CA ASP A 123 -29.78 5.15 1.93
C ASP A 123 -29.95 6.67 1.76
N HIS A 124 -29.59 7.26 0.60
CA HIS A 124 -29.77 8.70 0.31
C HIS A 124 -31.23 9.14 0.47
N VAL A 125 -32.17 8.36 -0.09
CA VAL A 125 -33.60 8.63 0.08
C VAL A 125 -34.05 8.44 1.52
N GLN A 126 -33.53 7.45 2.26
CA GLN A 126 -33.87 7.29 3.69
C GLN A 126 -33.34 8.45 4.53
N TRP A 127 -32.12 8.93 4.28
CA TRP A 127 -31.52 10.07 4.98
C TRP A 127 -32.29 11.37 4.72
N LEU A 128 -32.67 11.65 3.46
CA LEU A 128 -33.53 12.79 3.14
C LEU A 128 -34.91 12.69 3.81
N ASN A 129 -35.53 11.50 3.85
CA ASN A 129 -36.79 11.27 4.55
C ASN A 129 -36.66 11.48 6.07
N ASP A 130 -35.61 10.94 6.70
CA ASP A 130 -35.35 11.09 8.13
C ASP A 130 -35.10 12.55 8.50
N LEU A 131 -34.31 13.26 7.69
CA LEU A 131 -34.01 14.69 7.86
C LEU A 131 -35.28 15.55 7.68
N GLY A 132 -36.08 15.24 6.66
CA GLY A 132 -37.38 15.88 6.41
C GLY A 132 -38.41 15.61 7.51
N ALA A 133 -38.43 14.41 8.09
CA ALA A 133 -39.29 14.10 9.24
C ALA A 133 -38.85 14.84 10.51
N LYS A 134 -37.54 14.80 10.81
CA LYS A 134 -36.88 15.45 11.94
C LYS A 134 -37.08 16.98 11.93
N PHE A 135 -37.08 17.60 10.75
CA PHE A 135 -37.23 19.05 10.57
C PHE A 135 -38.50 19.45 9.80
N SER A 136 -39.58 18.68 9.94
CA SER A 136 -40.85 18.80 9.19
C SER A 136 -41.60 20.14 9.28
N LYS A 137 -41.13 21.10 10.09
CA LYS A 137 -41.61 22.50 10.11
C LYS A 137 -40.92 23.41 9.07
N ASN A 138 -39.74 23.03 8.61
CA ASN A 138 -38.84 23.84 7.77
C ASN A 138 -38.27 23.05 6.58
N ALA A 139 -38.61 21.77 6.45
CA ALA A 139 -38.26 20.92 5.33
C ALA A 139 -39.44 20.00 4.94
N LYS A 140 -39.56 19.69 3.65
CA LYS A 140 -40.45 18.63 3.14
C LYS A 140 -39.83 17.92 1.95
N MET A 141 -40.18 16.65 1.77
CA MET A 141 -39.80 15.89 0.58
C MET A 141 -40.45 16.51 -0.67
N VAL A 142 -39.67 16.61 -1.75
CA VAL A 142 -40.11 17.11 -3.06
C VAL A 142 -39.65 16.14 -4.14
N THR A 143 -40.32 16.15 -5.29
CA THR A 143 -39.98 15.31 -6.44
C THR A 143 -40.31 16.08 -7.72
N SER A 144 -39.34 16.22 -8.63
CA SER A 144 -39.54 16.95 -9.90
C SER A 144 -40.27 16.10 -10.95
N GLY A 145 -40.17 14.78 -10.85
CA GLY A 145 -40.88 13.82 -11.70
C GLY A 145 -40.38 12.40 -11.46
N LYS A 146 -40.46 11.56 -12.50
CA LYS A 146 -39.92 10.19 -12.49
C LYS A 146 -38.93 9.99 -13.61
N THR A 147 -37.94 9.16 -13.33
CA THR A 147 -37.01 8.61 -14.32
C THR A 147 -37.68 7.54 -15.19
N LEU A 148 -36.95 7.07 -16.22
CA LEU A 148 -37.38 5.99 -17.11
C LEU A 148 -37.82 4.70 -16.40
N GLU A 149 -37.01 4.19 -15.46
CA GLU A 149 -37.29 2.97 -14.68
C GLU A 149 -38.32 3.22 -13.56
N GLY A 150 -38.89 4.43 -13.50
CA GLY A 150 -39.99 4.80 -12.61
C GLY A 150 -39.58 5.24 -11.21
N ASN A 151 -38.27 5.33 -10.93
CA ASN A 151 -37.76 5.89 -9.68
C ASN A 151 -38.13 7.39 -9.59
N PRO A 152 -38.55 7.90 -8.42
CA PRO A 152 -38.83 9.33 -8.26
C PRO A 152 -37.53 10.13 -8.26
N ILE A 153 -37.51 11.28 -8.92
CA ILE A 153 -36.38 12.23 -8.85
C ILE A 153 -36.55 13.05 -7.57
N THR A 154 -36.06 12.50 -6.47
CA THR A 154 -36.34 12.98 -5.11
C THR A 154 -35.32 14.02 -4.62
N GLY A 155 -35.81 15.00 -3.87
CA GLY A 155 -35.00 16.00 -3.19
C GLY A 155 -35.70 16.53 -1.93
N LEU A 156 -35.08 17.50 -1.26
CA LEU A 156 -35.63 18.18 -0.09
C LEU A 156 -35.89 19.66 -0.39
N HIS A 157 -37.08 20.14 -0.06
CA HIS A 157 -37.45 21.55 -0.11
C HIS A 157 -37.36 22.13 1.30
N ILE A 158 -36.34 22.96 1.54
CA ILE A 158 -36.06 23.68 2.78
C ILE A 158 -36.60 25.12 2.69
N PHE A 159 -37.21 25.62 3.76
CA PHE A 159 -37.82 26.95 3.82
C PHE A 159 -37.86 27.51 5.26
N GLY A 160 -37.68 28.82 5.39
CA GLY A 160 -37.70 29.53 6.68
C GLY A 160 -39.10 29.84 7.21
N SER A 161 -39.16 30.79 8.14
CA SER A 161 -40.33 31.21 8.93
C SER A 161 -41.56 31.58 8.10
N SER A 162 -41.37 31.99 6.84
CA SER A 162 -42.46 32.35 5.94
C SER A 162 -43.27 31.14 5.45
N GLY A 163 -42.72 29.92 5.52
CA GLY A 163 -43.30 28.71 4.92
C GLY A 163 -43.08 28.62 3.42
N GLY A 164 -42.73 27.43 2.92
CA GLY A 164 -42.16 27.28 1.59
C GLY A 164 -43.13 27.46 0.41
N GLY A 165 -42.57 27.89 -0.72
CA GLY A 165 -43.30 28.31 -1.92
C GLY A 165 -43.53 29.83 -1.97
N LYS A 166 -42.69 30.64 -1.30
CA LYS A 166 -42.95 32.08 -1.09
C LYS A 166 -41.73 32.99 -1.25
N LYS A 167 -40.50 32.49 -1.15
CA LYS A 167 -39.27 33.28 -1.35
C LYS A 167 -38.66 32.96 -2.71
N PRO A 168 -37.84 33.84 -3.29
CA PRO A 168 -37.11 33.54 -4.51
C PRO A 168 -36.29 32.26 -4.34
N ALA A 169 -36.47 31.31 -5.24
CA ALA A 169 -35.92 29.97 -5.08
C ALA A 169 -34.41 29.92 -5.35
N VAL A 170 -33.71 29.12 -4.54
CA VAL A 170 -32.37 28.61 -4.83
C VAL A 170 -32.53 27.14 -5.17
N VAL A 171 -32.16 26.75 -6.38
CA VAL A 171 -32.26 25.36 -6.85
C VAL A 171 -30.85 24.82 -7.07
N PHE A 172 -30.47 23.86 -6.23
CA PHE A 172 -29.27 23.05 -6.43
C PHE A 172 -29.69 21.66 -6.86
N HIS A 173 -29.22 21.26 -8.03
CA HIS A 173 -29.34 19.86 -8.46
C HIS A 173 -27.96 19.32 -8.80
N GLY A 174 -27.77 18.02 -8.61
CA GLY A 174 -26.47 17.37 -8.72
C GLY A 174 -26.56 15.97 -9.29
N THR A 175 -25.40 15.45 -9.70
CA THR A 175 -25.26 14.09 -10.25
C THR A 175 -26.19 13.85 -11.45
N VAL A 176 -26.42 14.90 -12.25
CA VAL A 176 -27.12 14.84 -13.55
C VAL A 176 -26.38 13.93 -14.54
N HIS A 177 -25.06 13.87 -14.42
CA HIS A 177 -24.28 12.73 -14.89
C HIS A 177 -24.10 11.74 -13.74
N ALA A 178 -24.54 10.50 -13.93
CA ALA A 178 -24.65 9.52 -12.85
C ALA A 178 -23.33 9.19 -12.12
N ARG A 179 -22.19 9.38 -12.78
CA ARG A 179 -20.85 9.11 -12.23
C ARG A 179 -20.29 10.20 -11.33
N GLU A 180 -20.94 11.34 -11.16
CA GLU A 180 -20.37 12.53 -10.52
C GLU A 180 -20.66 12.61 -9.01
N TRP A 181 -20.34 11.54 -8.29
CA TRP A 181 -20.87 11.28 -6.94
C TRP A 181 -20.53 12.34 -5.89
N ILE A 182 -19.45 13.11 -6.03
CA ILE A 182 -19.18 14.23 -5.11
C ILE A 182 -20.29 15.29 -5.16
N ALA A 183 -20.99 15.43 -6.28
CA ALA A 183 -22.12 16.35 -6.40
C ALA A 183 -23.27 16.01 -5.45
N SER A 184 -23.67 14.73 -5.35
CA SER A 184 -24.73 14.33 -4.41
C SER A 184 -24.33 14.65 -2.98
N MET A 185 -23.13 14.25 -2.58
CA MET A 185 -22.64 14.46 -1.22
C MET A 185 -22.46 15.94 -0.87
N VAL A 186 -22.03 16.78 -1.81
CA VAL A 186 -21.87 18.24 -1.59
C VAL A 186 -23.22 18.95 -1.52
N VAL A 187 -24.19 18.57 -2.37
CA VAL A 187 -25.57 19.07 -2.27
C VAL A 187 -26.20 18.63 -0.93
N GLU A 188 -26.00 17.39 -0.50
CA GLU A 188 -26.45 16.91 0.82
C GLU A 188 -25.74 17.59 1.98
N TYR A 189 -24.44 17.89 1.87
CA TYR A 189 -23.69 18.66 2.86
C TYR A 189 -24.32 20.04 3.10
N MET A 190 -24.62 20.76 2.01
CA MET A 190 -25.33 22.04 2.09
C MET A 190 -26.78 21.88 2.56
N THR A 191 -27.43 20.76 2.25
CA THR A 191 -28.80 20.44 2.73
C THR A 191 -28.82 20.27 4.24
N ASN A 192 -27.90 19.46 4.79
CA ASN A 192 -27.77 19.24 6.22
C ASN A 192 -27.46 20.55 6.95
N GLU A 193 -26.56 21.36 6.39
CA GLU A 193 -26.20 22.63 6.97
C GLU A 193 -27.35 23.62 7.05
N LEU A 194 -28.03 23.85 5.93
CA LEU A 194 -29.12 24.80 5.85
C LEU A 194 -30.28 24.42 6.79
N ILE A 195 -30.50 23.13 7.07
CA ILE A 195 -31.61 22.69 7.94
C ILE A 195 -31.22 22.46 9.41
N THR A 196 -30.07 21.85 9.71
CA THR A 196 -29.70 21.50 11.10
C THR A 196 -29.32 22.72 11.94
N LYS A 197 -28.92 23.81 11.29
CA LYS A 197 -28.51 25.05 11.96
C LYS A 197 -29.48 26.22 11.80
N TYR A 198 -30.57 26.01 11.08
CA TYR A 198 -31.66 26.97 11.04
C TYR A 198 -32.17 27.24 12.47
N GLY A 199 -32.09 28.50 12.91
CA GLY A 199 -32.40 28.92 14.27
C GLY A 199 -31.25 28.85 15.30
N SER A 200 -30.06 28.35 14.93
CA SER A 200 -28.87 28.35 15.81
C SER A 200 -27.66 29.08 15.22
N ASP A 201 -27.44 28.97 13.91
CA ASP A 201 -26.49 29.80 13.17
C ASP A 201 -27.24 30.99 12.57
N LYS A 202 -26.83 32.21 12.92
CA LYS A 202 -27.52 33.45 12.51
C LYS A 202 -27.54 33.64 11.00
N ASP A 203 -26.48 33.17 10.35
CA ASP A 203 -26.20 33.43 8.95
C ASP A 203 -27.04 32.49 8.08
N ILE A 204 -26.95 31.18 8.37
CA ILE A 204 -27.81 30.16 7.77
C ILE A 204 -29.29 30.49 7.94
N THR A 205 -29.68 30.95 9.14
CA THR A 205 -31.05 31.41 9.41
C THR A 205 -31.45 32.53 8.46
N ALA A 206 -30.58 33.54 8.26
CA ALA A 206 -30.85 34.63 7.35
C ALA A 206 -31.04 34.17 5.89
N PHE A 207 -30.32 33.16 5.40
CA PHE A 207 -30.52 32.70 4.01
C PHE A 207 -31.81 31.94 3.84
N VAL A 208 -32.13 31.05 4.77
CA VAL A 208 -33.34 30.20 4.72
C VAL A 208 -34.60 31.02 4.97
N ASP A 209 -34.51 32.18 5.65
CA ASP A 209 -35.58 33.19 5.68
C ASP A 209 -35.61 34.12 4.45
N LYS A 210 -34.49 34.29 3.71
CA LYS A 210 -34.37 35.13 2.51
C LYS A 210 -34.77 34.38 1.23
N TYR A 211 -34.59 33.05 1.18
CA TYR A 211 -34.74 32.19 0.01
C TYR A 211 -35.36 30.81 0.34
N ASP A 212 -36.05 30.23 -0.63
CA ASP A 212 -36.59 28.86 -0.61
C ASP A 212 -35.55 27.92 -1.27
N PHE A 213 -35.04 26.91 -0.57
CA PHE A 213 -33.98 26.02 -1.10
C PHE A 213 -34.53 24.68 -1.58
N TYR A 214 -34.24 24.31 -2.82
CA TYR A 214 -34.60 23.04 -3.43
C TYR A 214 -33.35 22.24 -3.73
N MET A 215 -33.16 21.14 -3.01
CA MET A 215 -31.92 20.37 -2.99
C MET A 215 -32.17 18.98 -3.58
N PHE A 216 -31.71 18.76 -4.82
CA PHE A 216 -31.86 17.50 -5.56
C PHE A 216 -30.48 16.87 -5.80
N PRO A 217 -29.93 16.10 -4.84
CA PRO A 217 -28.54 15.63 -4.91
C PRO A 217 -28.29 14.62 -6.03
N ILE A 218 -29.32 13.89 -6.47
CA ILE A 218 -29.22 12.86 -7.50
C ILE A 218 -30.42 13.00 -8.45
N VAL A 219 -30.24 13.66 -9.60
CA VAL A 219 -31.34 13.76 -10.59
C VAL A 219 -31.35 12.64 -11.62
N ASN A 220 -30.20 12.03 -11.91
CA ASN A 220 -30.09 10.86 -12.77
C ASN A 220 -30.21 9.57 -11.95
N VAL A 221 -31.38 9.31 -11.37
CA VAL A 221 -31.54 8.22 -10.37
C VAL A 221 -31.22 6.85 -10.94
N ASP A 222 -31.73 6.51 -12.13
CA ASP A 222 -31.52 5.18 -12.73
C ASP A 222 -30.05 4.98 -13.12
N GLY A 223 -29.44 6.00 -13.71
CA GLY A 223 -28.01 6.00 -13.97
C GLY A 223 -27.21 5.86 -12.68
N PHE A 224 -27.56 6.59 -11.62
CA PHE A 224 -26.85 6.56 -10.34
C PHE A 224 -26.97 5.20 -9.65
N LYS A 225 -28.17 4.60 -9.57
CA LYS A 225 -28.36 3.20 -9.14
C LYS A 225 -27.50 2.23 -9.97
N TYR A 226 -27.49 2.42 -11.29
CA TYR A 226 -26.66 1.65 -12.22
C TYR A 226 -25.15 1.90 -12.04
N THR A 227 -24.73 3.04 -11.47
CA THR A 227 -23.32 3.29 -11.09
C THR A 227 -22.92 2.64 -9.76
N GLN A 228 -23.87 2.37 -8.87
CA GLN A 228 -23.62 1.77 -7.56
C GLN A 228 -23.55 0.25 -7.63
N THR A 229 -24.40 -0.32 -8.48
CA THR A 229 -24.37 -1.73 -8.87
C THR A 229 -23.38 -1.91 -10.02
N THR A 230 -23.85 -1.72 -11.25
CA THR A 230 -23.17 -2.20 -12.44
C THR A 230 -22.05 -1.29 -12.94
N ASN A 231 -22.34 -0.26 -13.74
CA ASN A 231 -21.30 0.53 -14.42
C ASN A 231 -21.07 1.86 -13.71
N ARG A 232 -20.11 1.92 -12.78
CA ARG A 232 -19.76 3.16 -12.06
C ARG A 232 -19.32 4.33 -12.94
N MET A 233 -18.96 4.07 -14.19
CA MET A 233 -18.56 5.08 -15.18
C MET A 233 -19.68 5.52 -16.10
N TRP A 234 -20.89 5.03 -15.88
CA TRP A 234 -22.09 5.46 -16.59
C TRP A 234 -22.35 6.96 -16.39
N ARG A 235 -22.51 7.68 -17.50
CA ARG A 235 -22.80 9.13 -17.54
C ARG A 235 -24.30 9.40 -17.68
N LYS A 236 -24.89 8.76 -18.68
CA LYS A 236 -26.22 9.02 -19.26
C LYS A 236 -27.38 8.54 -18.38
N ASN A 237 -28.64 8.76 -18.80
CA ASN A 237 -29.79 8.03 -18.23
C ASN A 237 -29.77 6.55 -18.69
N ARG A 238 -30.88 5.80 -18.55
CA ARG A 238 -30.96 4.37 -18.93
C ARG A 238 -31.79 4.09 -20.20
N GLN A 239 -32.18 5.12 -20.94
CA GLN A 239 -33.13 5.04 -22.06
C GLN A 239 -32.65 4.18 -23.24
N THR A 240 -33.57 3.41 -23.83
CA THR A 240 -33.34 2.70 -25.09
C THR A 240 -33.62 3.61 -26.27
N THR A 241 -32.69 3.69 -27.23
CA THR A 241 -32.86 4.46 -28.48
C THR A 241 -33.32 3.54 -29.61
N ARG A 242 -34.27 3.99 -30.44
CA ARG A 242 -34.90 3.12 -31.46
C ARG A 242 -33.88 2.63 -32.50
N GLY A 243 -33.83 1.31 -32.71
CA GLY A 243 -32.94 0.68 -33.69
C GLY A 243 -31.47 0.58 -33.25
N SER A 244 -31.14 0.96 -32.02
CA SER A 244 -29.80 0.80 -31.43
C SER A 244 -29.81 -0.18 -30.27
N ASN A 245 -28.69 -0.88 -30.07
CA ASN A 245 -28.43 -1.71 -28.90
C ASN A 245 -27.67 -0.94 -27.79
N CYS A 246 -27.35 0.33 -28.02
CA CYS A 246 -26.76 1.22 -27.03
C CYS A 246 -27.83 1.88 -26.16
N LEU A 247 -27.46 2.24 -24.93
CA LEU A 247 -28.37 2.80 -23.92
C LEU A 247 -27.93 4.19 -23.47
N GLY A 248 -28.90 4.95 -22.98
CA GLY A 248 -28.77 6.24 -22.31
C GLY A 248 -28.71 7.45 -23.24
N HIS A 249 -29.36 8.53 -22.86
CA HIS A 249 -29.21 9.88 -23.40
C HIS A 249 -28.41 10.73 -22.38
N ASP A 250 -27.56 11.64 -22.85
CA ASP A 250 -26.86 12.60 -21.99
C ASP A 250 -27.84 13.72 -21.60
N ILE A 251 -28.33 13.64 -20.36
CA ILE A 251 -29.35 14.56 -19.85
C ILE A 251 -28.82 15.96 -19.52
N ASN A 252 -27.53 16.25 -19.78
CA ASN A 252 -26.99 17.62 -19.90
C ASN A 252 -26.51 17.96 -21.33
N ARG A 253 -27.03 17.26 -22.34
CA ARG A 253 -27.10 17.67 -23.76
C ARG A 253 -28.52 17.66 -24.32
N ASN A 254 -29.48 17.16 -23.55
CA ASN A 254 -30.88 16.99 -23.96
C ASN A 254 -31.77 18.22 -23.71
N TRP A 255 -31.29 19.28 -23.04
CA TRP A 255 -32.15 20.42 -22.67
C TRP A 255 -32.63 21.18 -23.92
N PRO A 256 -33.91 21.59 -23.96
CA PRO A 256 -34.50 22.27 -25.12
C PRO A 256 -34.10 23.76 -25.19
N TYR A 257 -32.80 24.01 -25.29
CA TYR A 257 -32.23 25.28 -25.68
C TYR A 257 -30.94 25.06 -26.48
N LYS A 258 -30.93 25.55 -27.73
CA LYS A 258 -29.80 25.41 -28.68
C LYS A 258 -29.37 23.95 -28.88
N TRP A 259 -30.30 23.00 -28.77
CA TRP A 259 -30.08 21.55 -28.82
C TRP A 259 -29.50 21.06 -30.17
N ASP A 260 -29.84 21.71 -31.29
CA ASP A 260 -29.20 21.50 -32.61
C ASP A 260 -27.88 22.28 -32.82
N GLY A 261 -27.36 22.90 -31.77
CA GLY A 261 -26.03 23.52 -31.77
C GLY A 261 -24.89 22.50 -31.70
N GLN A 262 -23.68 22.96 -32.04
CA GLN A 262 -22.44 22.19 -31.91
C GLN A 262 -22.09 21.94 -30.43
N GLY A 263 -21.45 20.80 -30.14
CA GLY A 263 -21.05 20.40 -28.79
C GLY A 263 -21.82 19.22 -28.17
N ALA A 264 -22.57 18.48 -28.98
CA ALA A 264 -23.28 17.26 -28.60
C ALA A 264 -23.39 16.27 -29.79
N SER A 265 -23.48 14.98 -29.50
CA SER A 265 -23.46 13.91 -30.51
C SER A 265 -24.85 13.38 -30.87
N THR A 266 -25.04 13.00 -32.14
CA THR A 266 -26.23 12.30 -32.65
C THR A 266 -26.07 10.78 -32.73
N ASN A 267 -24.93 10.22 -32.31
CA ASN A 267 -24.72 8.77 -32.25
C ASN A 267 -25.25 8.20 -30.91
N PRO A 268 -26.23 7.28 -30.90
CA PRO A 268 -26.79 6.71 -29.66
C PRO A 268 -25.79 6.04 -28.72
N CYS A 269 -24.65 5.59 -29.25
CA CYS A 269 -23.58 4.96 -28.48
C CYS A 269 -22.60 5.97 -27.84
N ALA A 270 -22.67 7.26 -28.20
CA ALA A 270 -21.79 8.29 -27.65
C ALA A 270 -22.15 8.65 -26.20
N GLU A 271 -21.15 9.09 -25.43
CA GLU A 271 -21.29 9.52 -24.03
C GLU A 271 -22.04 10.85 -23.89
N ASP A 272 -22.00 11.68 -24.93
CA ASP A 272 -22.67 12.98 -25.08
C ASP A 272 -23.87 12.93 -26.05
N PHE A 273 -24.46 11.73 -26.22
CA PHE A 273 -25.62 11.54 -27.11
C PHE A 273 -26.82 12.38 -26.67
N LYS A 274 -27.24 13.34 -27.50
CA LYS A 274 -28.23 14.35 -27.13
C LYS A 274 -29.70 13.90 -27.11
N GLY A 275 -29.99 12.66 -27.52
CA GLY A 275 -31.34 12.11 -27.68
C GLY A 275 -31.80 12.04 -29.14
N GLU A 276 -32.98 11.46 -29.36
CA GLU A 276 -33.68 11.44 -30.67
C GLU A 276 -34.37 12.79 -30.94
N SER A 277 -34.80 13.52 -29.90
CA SER A 277 -35.26 14.92 -29.97
C SER A 277 -34.95 15.71 -28.68
N GLU A 278 -35.06 17.04 -28.71
CA GLU A 278 -34.88 17.87 -27.51
C GLU A 278 -35.91 17.56 -26.42
N GLY A 279 -35.48 17.49 -25.17
CA GLY A 279 -36.33 17.16 -24.01
C GLY A 279 -36.97 15.76 -24.05
N ASP A 280 -36.41 14.81 -24.80
CA ASP A 280 -36.95 13.45 -24.94
C ASP A 280 -36.62 12.50 -23.78
N ALA A 281 -35.68 12.88 -22.90
CA ALA A 281 -35.38 12.16 -21.68
C ALA A 281 -36.40 12.52 -20.57
N PRO A 282 -37.06 11.53 -19.92
CA PRO A 282 -37.98 11.76 -18.81
C PRO A 282 -37.38 12.64 -17.71
N GLU A 283 -36.09 12.47 -17.42
CA GLU A 283 -35.36 13.23 -16.40
C GLU A 283 -35.25 14.71 -16.79
N THR A 284 -34.73 15.01 -17.99
CA THR A 284 -34.62 16.39 -18.49
C THR A 284 -35.97 17.06 -18.56
N LYS A 285 -37.00 16.37 -19.06
CA LYS A 285 -38.37 16.90 -19.19
C LYS A 285 -39.01 17.21 -17.83
N ALA A 286 -38.81 16.34 -16.83
CA ALA A 286 -39.26 16.59 -15.46
C ALA A 286 -38.55 17.79 -14.84
N LEU A 287 -37.22 17.88 -14.98
CA LEU A 287 -36.42 18.97 -14.43
C LEU A 287 -36.72 20.31 -15.09
N SER A 288 -36.82 20.37 -16.42
CA SER A 288 -37.10 21.63 -17.14
C SER A 288 -38.49 22.18 -16.80
N GLN A 289 -39.50 21.31 -16.70
CA GLN A 289 -40.84 21.69 -16.28
C GLN A 289 -40.83 22.19 -14.82
N PHE A 290 -40.25 21.41 -13.90
CA PHE A 290 -40.17 21.78 -12.48
C PHE A 290 -39.45 23.13 -12.24
N ILE A 291 -38.33 23.38 -12.93
CA ILE A 291 -37.58 24.64 -12.77
C ILE A 291 -38.36 25.82 -13.35
N GLN A 292 -39.07 25.63 -14.47
CA GLN A 292 -39.96 26.66 -15.02
C GLN A 292 -41.14 26.95 -14.09
N ASP A 293 -41.76 25.92 -13.52
CA ASP A 293 -42.87 26.06 -12.56
C ASP A 293 -42.40 26.78 -11.29
N VAL A 294 -41.20 26.49 -10.79
CA VAL A 294 -40.57 27.20 -9.68
C VAL A 294 -40.31 28.69 -10.01
N LYS A 295 -39.76 29.01 -11.19
CA LYS A 295 -39.61 30.43 -11.63
C LYS A 295 -40.98 31.12 -11.70
N ASN A 296 -41.99 30.46 -12.26
CA ASN A 296 -43.34 31.00 -12.41
C ASN A 296 -44.04 31.23 -11.07
N ALA A 297 -43.82 30.35 -10.08
CA ALA A 297 -44.52 30.40 -8.79
C ALA A 297 -43.95 31.42 -7.80
N GLN A 298 -42.61 31.54 -7.71
CA GLN A 298 -41.95 32.37 -6.68
C GLN A 298 -40.67 33.08 -7.16
N GLY A 299 -40.30 32.92 -8.44
CA GLY A 299 -39.00 33.33 -8.95
C GLY A 299 -37.88 32.33 -8.64
N LEU A 300 -36.81 32.42 -9.43
CA LEU A 300 -35.61 31.59 -9.35
C LEU A 300 -34.42 32.54 -9.30
N LYS A 301 -33.75 32.58 -8.14
CA LYS A 301 -32.71 33.54 -7.80
C LYS A 301 -31.31 33.00 -8.05
N LEU A 302 -31.07 31.74 -7.68
CA LEU A 302 -29.84 31.03 -7.98
C LEU A 302 -30.18 29.63 -8.49
N TYR A 303 -29.58 29.27 -9.61
CA TYR A 303 -29.45 27.90 -10.06
C TYR A 303 -27.99 27.49 -10.08
N ILE A 304 -27.66 26.34 -9.50
CA ILE A 304 -26.36 25.70 -9.70
C ILE A 304 -26.55 24.24 -10.10
N ASP A 305 -25.96 23.88 -11.25
CA ASP A 305 -25.71 22.50 -11.64
C ASP A 305 -24.39 22.02 -11.02
N TRP A 306 -24.47 21.07 -10.09
CA TRP A 306 -23.31 20.53 -9.39
C TRP A 306 -22.79 19.31 -10.13
N HIS A 307 -21.60 19.48 -10.71
CA HIS A 307 -20.84 18.48 -11.43
C HIS A 307 -19.58 18.10 -10.66
N SER A 308 -18.88 17.10 -11.17
CA SER A 308 -17.42 17.07 -11.11
C SER A 308 -16.92 16.64 -12.48
N TYR A 309 -15.72 16.97 -12.92
CA TYR A 309 -14.62 17.59 -12.19
C TYR A 309 -13.86 18.54 -13.11
N SER A 310 -13.26 19.56 -12.51
CA SER A 310 -12.08 20.28 -13.03
C SER A 310 -11.66 21.42 -12.09
N GLN A 311 -12.34 21.63 -10.95
CA GLN A 311 -12.27 22.85 -10.14
C GLN A 311 -12.58 24.09 -10.99
N LEU A 312 -13.76 24.12 -11.59
CA LEU A 312 -14.25 25.26 -12.36
C LEU A 312 -15.57 25.78 -11.76
N PHE A 313 -15.70 27.09 -11.60
CA PHE A 313 -16.97 27.74 -11.29
C PHE A 313 -17.43 28.52 -12.52
N LEU A 314 -18.32 27.90 -13.28
CA LEU A 314 -18.63 28.23 -14.66
C LEU A 314 -19.89 29.09 -14.78
N THR A 315 -19.85 30.08 -15.66
CA THR A 315 -21.00 30.91 -16.04
C THR A 315 -21.55 30.49 -17.40
N PRO A 316 -22.76 30.92 -17.78
CA PRO A 316 -23.21 30.86 -19.17
C PRO A 316 -22.28 31.69 -20.08
N TYR A 317 -22.18 31.39 -21.38
CA TYR A 317 -22.87 30.31 -22.10
C TYR A 317 -21.96 29.12 -22.43
N GLY A 318 -22.56 27.94 -22.55
CA GLY A 318 -21.95 26.73 -23.10
C GLY A 318 -22.11 26.60 -24.61
N TYR A 319 -23.28 26.94 -25.15
CA TYR A 319 -23.58 26.73 -26.58
C TYR A 319 -22.79 27.63 -27.54
N SER A 320 -22.17 28.71 -27.06
CA SER A 320 -21.42 29.68 -27.87
C SER A 320 -20.30 30.34 -27.06
N CYS A 321 -19.17 30.61 -27.71
CA CYS A 321 -18.01 31.24 -27.10
C CYS A 321 -18.01 32.78 -27.25
N ASP A 322 -18.81 33.33 -28.16
CA ASP A 322 -18.93 34.77 -28.40
C ASP A 322 -20.16 35.37 -27.72
N ALA A 323 -21.18 34.54 -27.42
CA ALA A 323 -22.33 34.95 -26.64
C ALA A 323 -21.95 35.19 -25.18
N LYS A 324 -22.50 36.26 -24.59
CA LYS A 324 -22.32 36.65 -23.19
C LYS A 324 -23.67 36.85 -22.54
N ALA A 325 -23.84 36.37 -21.31
CA ALA A 325 -25.05 36.63 -20.54
C ALA A 325 -25.24 38.15 -20.32
N PRO A 326 -26.48 38.66 -20.25
CA PRO A 326 -26.72 40.09 -20.02
C PRO A 326 -26.05 40.65 -18.76
N ASN A 327 -25.82 39.81 -17.75
CA ASN A 327 -25.13 40.12 -16.50
C ASN A 327 -23.70 39.54 -16.41
N ASP A 328 -23.05 39.23 -17.54
CA ASP A 328 -21.69 38.63 -17.62
C ASP A 328 -20.69 39.26 -16.64
N ALA A 329 -20.57 40.59 -16.62
CA ALA A 329 -19.61 41.28 -15.74
C ALA A 329 -19.87 41.05 -14.23
N GLU A 330 -21.14 40.93 -13.82
CA GLU A 330 -21.53 40.64 -12.43
C GLU A 330 -21.23 39.18 -12.10
N ILE A 331 -21.68 38.24 -12.94
CA ILE A 331 -21.46 36.81 -12.70
C ILE A 331 -19.98 36.41 -12.77
N GLN A 332 -19.15 37.07 -13.61
CA GLN A 332 -17.69 36.92 -13.54
C GLN A 332 -17.10 37.48 -12.23
N SER A 333 -17.70 38.52 -11.64
CA SER A 333 -17.26 39.05 -10.34
C SER A 333 -17.58 38.08 -9.21
N LEU A 334 -18.83 37.62 -9.16
CA LEU A 334 -19.31 36.64 -8.18
C LEU A 334 -18.55 35.32 -8.28
N ALA A 335 -18.34 34.81 -9.50
CA ALA A 335 -17.58 33.59 -9.74
C ALA A 335 -16.10 33.71 -9.34
N ARG A 336 -15.50 34.91 -9.28
CA ARG A 336 -14.15 35.10 -8.75
C ARG A 336 -14.13 35.07 -7.22
N GLY A 337 -14.98 35.85 -6.56
CA GLY A 337 -15.08 35.81 -5.09
C GLY A 337 -15.50 34.44 -4.54
N THR A 338 -16.30 33.68 -5.30
CA THR A 338 -16.67 32.29 -4.99
C THR A 338 -15.44 31.37 -4.96
N VAL A 339 -14.54 31.47 -5.95
CA VAL A 339 -13.33 30.63 -5.98
C VAL A 339 -12.27 31.08 -4.98
N ASP A 340 -12.23 32.37 -4.64
CA ASP A 340 -11.41 32.89 -3.54
C ASP A 340 -11.93 32.42 -2.17
N ALA A 341 -13.25 32.35 -1.97
CA ALA A 341 -13.87 31.81 -0.75
C ALA A 341 -13.68 30.30 -0.61
N ILE A 342 -13.78 29.53 -1.70
CA ILE A 342 -13.38 28.12 -1.76
C ILE A 342 -11.90 27.98 -1.38
N PHE A 343 -11.01 28.78 -2.00
CA PHE A 343 -9.59 28.77 -1.70
C PHE A 343 -9.30 29.12 -0.24
N ALA A 344 -10.05 30.03 0.38
CA ALA A 344 -9.85 30.44 1.77
C ALA A 344 -9.98 29.27 2.78
N VAL A 345 -10.81 28.25 2.50
CA VAL A 345 -10.99 27.10 3.41
C VAL A 345 -9.81 26.14 3.35
N HIS A 346 -9.59 25.48 2.20
CA HIS A 346 -8.63 24.37 2.06
C HIS A 346 -7.53 24.63 1.00
N GLN A 347 -7.34 25.89 0.60
CA GLN A 347 -6.28 26.36 -0.31
C GLN A 347 -6.27 25.67 -1.70
N VAL A 348 -7.42 25.16 -2.13
CA VAL A 348 -7.61 24.57 -3.46
C VAL A 348 -8.17 25.60 -4.43
N ARG A 349 -7.52 25.73 -5.59
CA ARG A 349 -7.79 26.78 -6.58
C ARG A 349 -8.81 26.31 -7.59
N PHE A 350 -9.97 26.94 -7.60
CA PHE A 350 -10.89 26.86 -8.74
C PHE A 350 -10.59 27.98 -9.74
N ASN A 351 -10.88 27.75 -11.02
CA ASN A 351 -10.89 28.80 -12.04
C ASN A 351 -12.35 29.18 -12.36
N SER A 352 -12.61 30.39 -12.84
CA SER A 352 -13.96 30.82 -13.21
C SER A 352 -14.01 31.50 -14.58
N GLY A 353 -15.16 31.40 -15.24
CA GLY A 353 -15.40 31.92 -16.60
C GLY A 353 -16.60 31.27 -17.30
N PRO A 354 -16.98 31.73 -18.51
CA PRO A 354 -18.04 31.11 -19.32
C PRO A 354 -17.72 29.66 -19.70
N ILE A 355 -18.71 28.75 -19.73
CA ILE A 355 -18.53 27.32 -20.09
C ILE A 355 -17.71 27.20 -21.39
N CYS A 356 -18.18 27.78 -22.50
CA CYS A 356 -17.51 27.61 -23.80
C CYS A 356 -16.05 28.12 -23.78
N GLN A 357 -15.83 29.27 -23.15
CA GLN A 357 -14.50 29.89 -23.06
C GLN A 357 -13.57 29.18 -22.09
N THR A 358 -14.09 28.46 -21.08
CA THR A 358 -13.32 27.89 -19.96
C THR A 358 -13.08 26.39 -20.13
N ILE A 359 -14.11 25.61 -20.46
CA ILE A 359 -14.02 24.15 -20.66
C ILE A 359 -14.05 23.80 -22.16
N TYR A 360 -15.21 23.85 -22.82
CA TYR A 360 -15.44 23.63 -24.26
C TYR A 360 -16.90 23.99 -24.63
N GLN A 361 -17.22 24.09 -25.92
CA GLN A 361 -18.58 24.38 -26.42
C GLN A 361 -19.53 23.18 -26.20
N ALA A 362 -20.70 23.43 -25.61
CA ALA A 362 -21.70 22.40 -25.29
C ALA A 362 -23.13 22.92 -25.53
N SER A 363 -23.85 22.30 -26.47
CA SER A 363 -25.26 22.54 -26.76
C SER A 363 -26.19 21.79 -25.80
N GLY A 364 -27.44 22.26 -25.65
CA GLY A 364 -28.46 21.59 -24.85
C GLY A 364 -28.13 21.45 -23.36
N SER A 365 -27.44 22.45 -22.80
CA SER A 365 -27.03 22.46 -21.39
C SER A 365 -28.07 23.11 -20.45
N SER A 366 -28.08 22.64 -19.20
CA SER A 366 -29.00 23.07 -18.14
C SER A 366 -28.88 24.57 -17.82
N ILE A 367 -27.67 25.06 -17.57
CA ILE A 367 -27.46 26.44 -17.09
C ILE A 367 -27.73 27.47 -18.18
N ASP A 368 -27.56 27.10 -19.45
CA ASP A 368 -27.92 27.93 -20.60
C ASP A 368 -29.44 28.01 -20.75
N PHE A 369 -30.15 26.87 -20.65
CA PHE A 369 -31.63 26.85 -20.61
C PHE A 369 -32.17 27.68 -19.44
N VAL A 370 -31.57 27.59 -18.25
CA VAL A 370 -32.01 28.37 -17.09
C VAL A 370 -31.70 29.86 -17.23
N ALA A 371 -30.54 30.22 -17.79
CA ALA A 371 -30.20 31.62 -18.04
C ALA A 371 -31.07 32.26 -19.13
N ASP A 372 -31.38 31.52 -20.21
CA ASP A 372 -31.98 32.11 -21.41
C ASP A 372 -33.44 31.76 -21.71
N VAL A 373 -33.96 30.63 -21.22
CA VAL A 373 -35.38 30.27 -21.36
C VAL A 373 -36.14 30.56 -20.06
N VAL A 374 -35.66 30.04 -18.94
CA VAL A 374 -36.28 30.27 -17.61
C VAL A 374 -36.02 31.70 -17.10
N LYS A 375 -34.93 32.34 -17.55
CA LYS A 375 -34.44 33.64 -17.06
C LYS A 375 -34.23 33.64 -15.53
N GLY A 376 -33.57 32.61 -14.97
CA GLY A 376 -33.09 32.65 -13.59
C GLY A 376 -32.08 33.79 -13.39
N ASP A 377 -32.18 34.53 -12.27
CA ASP A 377 -31.39 35.75 -12.05
C ASP A 377 -29.87 35.48 -12.10
N TYR A 378 -29.44 34.41 -11.42
CA TYR A 378 -28.08 33.89 -11.46
C TYR A 378 -28.10 32.38 -11.77
N SER A 379 -27.22 31.96 -12.67
CA SER A 379 -27.12 30.57 -13.16
C SER A 379 -25.63 30.23 -13.28
N PHE A 380 -25.20 29.12 -12.68
CA PHE A 380 -23.82 28.65 -12.72
C PHE A 380 -23.75 27.12 -12.84
N ALA A 381 -22.62 26.60 -13.34
CA ALA A 381 -22.26 25.20 -13.18
C ALA A 381 -20.99 25.11 -12.33
N ALA A 382 -20.94 24.16 -11.40
CA ALA A 382 -19.80 23.95 -10.54
C ALA A 382 -19.16 22.60 -10.86
N GLU A 383 -18.04 22.62 -11.56
CA GLU A 383 -17.16 21.46 -11.71
C GLU A 383 -16.33 21.33 -10.43
N LEU A 384 -16.81 20.51 -9.49
CA LEU A 384 -16.20 20.32 -8.17
C LEU A 384 -14.76 19.77 -8.22
N ARG A 385 -14.20 19.49 -7.04
CA ARG A 385 -12.89 18.86 -6.92
C ARG A 385 -12.83 17.58 -7.79
N ASP A 386 -11.76 17.31 -8.51
CA ASP A 386 -10.48 18.03 -8.58
C ASP A 386 -10.09 18.46 -10.01
N THR A 387 -8.87 18.99 -10.18
CA THR A 387 -8.29 19.37 -11.48
C THR A 387 -7.88 18.18 -12.37
N GLY A 388 -8.44 16.98 -12.14
CA GLY A 388 -8.16 15.79 -12.93
C GLY A 388 -7.02 14.94 -12.36
N LYS A 389 -7.06 14.67 -11.06
CA LYS A 389 -6.34 13.57 -10.39
C LYS A 389 -7.29 12.43 -10.11
N PHE A 390 -8.34 12.74 -9.35
CA PHE A 390 -9.35 11.80 -8.93
C PHE A 390 -10.63 11.92 -9.76
N GLY A 391 -10.78 12.95 -10.60
CA GLY A 391 -11.79 12.94 -11.65
C GLY A 391 -13.24 12.83 -11.13
N PHE A 392 -14.09 12.06 -11.84
CA PHE A 392 -15.45 11.69 -11.37
C PHE A 392 -15.43 10.73 -10.15
N VAL A 393 -14.29 10.57 -9.49
CA VAL A 393 -13.91 9.45 -8.63
C VAL A 393 -13.17 9.96 -7.39
N LEU A 394 -13.68 11.05 -6.84
CA LEU A 394 -13.07 11.81 -5.75
C LEU A 394 -13.16 11.05 -4.41
N PRO A 395 -12.06 10.80 -3.68
CA PRO A 395 -12.07 10.07 -2.42
C PRO A 395 -13.03 10.66 -1.38
N ALA A 396 -13.57 9.81 -0.53
CA ALA A 396 -14.58 10.22 0.44
C ALA A 396 -14.06 11.19 1.52
N ASP A 397 -12.75 11.21 1.80
CA ASP A 397 -12.13 12.22 2.66
C ASP A 397 -12.14 13.63 2.06
N GLN A 398 -12.51 13.77 0.78
CA GLN A 398 -12.75 15.05 0.12
C GLN A 398 -14.22 15.48 0.20
N ILE A 399 -15.15 14.67 0.71
CA ILE A 399 -16.56 15.07 0.82
C ILE A 399 -16.72 16.24 1.78
N VAL A 400 -16.23 16.13 3.01
CA VAL A 400 -16.32 17.24 3.99
C VAL A 400 -15.52 18.46 3.52
N PRO A 401 -14.25 18.37 3.06
CA PRO A 401 -13.55 19.51 2.47
C PRO A 401 -14.29 20.15 1.29
N SER A 402 -14.70 19.38 0.28
CA SER A 402 -15.45 19.92 -0.86
C SER A 402 -16.80 20.51 -0.43
N GLY A 403 -17.42 19.95 0.62
CA GLY A 403 -18.62 20.49 1.25
C GLY A 403 -18.35 21.82 1.96
N GLU A 404 -17.30 21.92 2.78
CA GLU A 404 -16.87 23.14 3.46
C GLU A 404 -16.48 24.24 2.48
N GLU A 405 -15.77 23.89 1.40
CA GLU A 405 -15.37 24.75 0.29
C GLU A 405 -16.54 25.21 -0.55
N ALA A 406 -17.30 24.27 -1.12
CA ALA A 406 -18.45 24.59 -1.96
C ALA A 406 -19.51 25.33 -1.16
N PHE A 407 -19.72 24.97 0.12
CA PHE A 407 -20.58 25.73 1.00
C PHE A 407 -19.96 27.10 1.33
N ALA A 408 -18.64 27.26 1.51
CA ALA A 408 -18.03 28.58 1.65
C ALA A 408 -18.17 29.46 0.39
N GLY A 409 -18.08 28.87 -0.80
CA GLY A 409 -18.40 29.53 -2.07
C GLY A 409 -19.88 29.88 -2.20
N VAL A 410 -20.79 28.97 -1.82
CA VAL A 410 -22.25 29.21 -1.81
C VAL A 410 -22.65 30.24 -0.76
N LYS A 411 -22.03 30.22 0.42
CA LYS A 411 -22.12 31.25 1.44
C LYS A 411 -21.71 32.58 0.84
N TYR A 412 -20.49 32.68 0.29
CA TYR A 412 -20.01 33.86 -0.43
C TYR A 412 -21.03 34.35 -1.48
N LEU A 413 -21.60 33.44 -2.27
CA LEU A 413 -22.68 33.76 -3.22
C LEU A 413 -23.93 34.28 -2.50
N LEU A 414 -24.43 33.63 -1.45
CA LEU A 414 -25.61 34.09 -0.72
C LEU A 414 -25.40 35.50 -0.10
N GLN A 415 -24.14 35.87 0.21
CA GLN A 415 -23.76 37.23 0.64
C GLN A 415 -23.63 38.26 -0.49
N ASN A 416 -23.20 37.84 -1.69
CA ASN A 416 -22.76 38.77 -2.74
C ASN A 416 -23.62 38.72 -4.02
N MET A 417 -24.38 37.64 -4.24
CA MET A 417 -25.53 37.61 -5.16
C MET A 417 -26.58 38.52 -4.59
N ASN A 418 -26.90 39.58 -5.34
CA ASN A 418 -27.14 40.87 -4.72
C ASN A 418 -25.95 41.22 -3.78
N THR A 419 -25.08 42.17 -4.15
CA THR A 419 -23.88 42.53 -3.35
C THR A 419 -24.09 43.37 -2.07
N ASP A 420 -24.84 44.47 -1.97
CA ASP A 420 -25.76 45.10 -2.92
C ASP A 420 -26.93 44.17 -3.27
N ARG A 421 -27.39 43.22 -2.43
CA ARG A 421 -27.65 43.19 -1.00
C ARG A 421 -27.30 41.83 -0.26
N GLN A 422 -26.10 41.68 0.32
CA GLN A 422 -25.76 41.20 1.72
C GLN A 422 -25.72 39.70 2.20
N ASP A 423 -24.67 39.36 3.03
CA ASP A 423 -24.45 38.33 4.14
C ASP A 423 -24.70 36.79 3.94
N SER A 424 -24.06 35.74 4.58
CA SER A 424 -22.94 35.45 5.56
C SER A 424 -22.39 33.93 5.62
N LEU A 425 -22.25 33.13 6.74
CA LEU A 425 -21.41 31.85 6.91
C LEU A 425 -22.07 30.40 7.22
N GLY A 426 -21.33 29.33 7.72
CA GLY A 426 -21.77 27.88 8.00
C GLY A 426 -20.77 26.61 7.90
N SER A 427 -21.04 25.36 8.42
CA SER A 427 -20.28 24.00 8.35
C SER A 427 -20.79 22.59 9.01
N GLN A 428 -20.97 21.43 8.29
CA GLN A 428 -20.97 19.95 8.72
C GLN A 428 -22.27 19.07 9.04
N PHE A 429 -22.10 17.73 9.29
CA PHE A 429 -22.96 16.70 10.01
C PHE A 429 -23.56 15.41 9.27
N LEU A 430 -23.60 14.16 9.86
CA LEU A 430 -23.47 12.78 9.25
C LEU A 430 -24.37 11.44 9.74
N GLY A 431 -23.96 10.09 9.92
CA GLY A 431 -24.69 8.70 10.17
C GLY A 431 -24.03 7.19 9.99
N SER A 432 -24.51 5.95 10.48
CA SER A 432 -23.82 4.51 10.50
C SER A 432 -24.63 3.18 11.02
N PHE A 433 -24.46 1.76 11.04
CA PHE A 433 -23.72 0.46 10.54
C PHE A 433 -24.44 -0.95 10.99
N GLY A 434 -24.22 -2.33 10.83
CA GLY A 434 -23.61 -3.47 9.96
C GLY A 434 -23.28 -4.97 10.59
N HIS A 435 -23.64 -6.24 10.08
CA HIS A 435 -23.26 -7.66 10.64
C HIS A 435 -23.44 -9.10 9.83
N ALA A 436 -23.10 -10.38 10.33
CA ALA A 436 -23.17 -11.83 9.70
C ALA A 436 -22.93 -13.15 10.65
N THR A 437 -22.83 -14.56 10.49
CA THR A 437 -22.76 -15.79 9.50
C THR A 437 -22.82 -17.32 10.12
N ARG A 438 -23.11 -18.53 9.43
CA ARG A 438 -22.88 -20.03 9.89
C ARG A 438 -23.02 -21.29 8.87
N ARG A 439 -22.04 -22.24 8.64
CA ARG A 439 -22.15 -23.71 8.14
C ARG A 439 -20.79 -24.42 7.78
N ARG A 440 -20.34 -25.57 8.39
CA ARG A 440 -19.04 -26.25 8.01
C ARG A 440 -18.77 -27.70 8.57
N ALA A 441 -18.99 -28.78 7.79
CA ALA A 441 -18.56 -30.16 8.18
C ALA A 441 -18.13 -31.12 7.04
N GLN A 442 -19.05 -31.60 6.20
CA GLN A 442 -18.86 -32.78 5.30
C GLN A 442 -17.72 -32.70 4.26
N LEU A 443 -17.19 -31.50 3.95
CA LEU A 443 -16.29 -31.26 2.80
C LEU A 443 -14.88 -31.89 2.87
N PHE A 444 -14.57 -32.73 3.87
CA PHE A 444 -13.20 -33.19 4.12
C PHE A 444 -12.81 -34.50 3.41
N ARG A 445 -13.76 -35.38 3.03
CA ARG A 445 -13.43 -36.67 2.38
C ARG A 445 -13.24 -36.58 0.87
N GLN A 446 -14.06 -35.81 0.14
CA GLN A 446 -13.99 -35.74 -1.33
C GLN A 446 -12.67 -35.17 -1.86
N VAL A 447 -12.02 -34.28 -1.11
CA VAL A 447 -10.87 -33.49 -1.60
C VAL A 447 -9.57 -34.31 -1.71
N TYR A 448 -9.48 -35.49 -1.08
CA TYR A 448 -8.25 -36.30 -1.10
C TYR A 448 -8.03 -37.05 -2.42
N SER A 449 -9.10 -37.36 -3.17
CA SER A 449 -9.01 -38.13 -4.43
C SER A 449 -8.37 -37.34 -5.58
N ALA A 450 -8.56 -36.01 -5.61
CA ALA A 450 -8.24 -35.16 -6.75
C ALA A 450 -6.78 -34.64 -6.79
N MET A 451 -5.87 -35.17 -5.96
CA MET A 451 -4.51 -34.59 -5.78
C MET A 451 -3.36 -35.53 -6.22
N SER A 452 -3.63 -36.56 -7.03
CA SER A 452 -2.59 -37.54 -7.41
C SER A 452 -2.68 -38.10 -8.84
N LYS A 453 -1.91 -37.53 -9.77
CA LYS A 453 -1.34 -38.20 -10.96
C LYS A 453 -0.09 -37.43 -11.43
N PRO A 454 1.00 -38.10 -11.83
CA PRO A 454 2.20 -37.46 -12.40
C PRO A 454 2.20 -37.47 -13.94
N ARG A 455 2.89 -36.52 -14.58
CA ARG A 455 3.07 -36.45 -16.05
C ARG A 455 4.41 -37.03 -16.50
N ALA A 456 4.47 -37.51 -17.75
CA ALA A 456 5.64 -38.12 -18.39
C ALA A 456 6.29 -37.22 -19.45
N ASP A 457 7.44 -37.66 -19.96
CA ASP A 457 8.41 -36.90 -20.78
C ASP A 457 8.24 -37.11 -22.29
N LYS A 458 8.40 -36.05 -23.10
CA LYS A 458 8.91 -36.08 -24.49
C LYS A 458 9.16 -34.69 -25.12
N SER A 459 9.88 -34.68 -26.24
CA SER A 459 10.56 -33.53 -26.86
C SER A 459 9.80 -32.90 -28.05
N PRO A 460 10.11 -31.65 -28.47
CA PRO A 460 9.39 -30.94 -29.54
C PRO A 460 9.96 -31.16 -30.96
N ASN A 461 9.12 -30.91 -31.97
CA ASN A 461 9.49 -30.79 -33.40
C ASN A 461 8.99 -29.44 -33.96
N VAL A 462 9.51 -29.02 -35.12
CA VAL A 462 9.35 -27.67 -35.72
C VAL A 462 8.83 -27.73 -37.16
N VAL A 463 7.88 -26.86 -37.52
CA VAL A 463 7.48 -26.51 -38.91
C VAL A 463 7.13 -25.00 -38.96
N GLN A 464 7.12 -24.39 -40.16
CA GLN A 464 7.09 -22.93 -40.39
C GLN A 464 5.79 -22.40 -41.07
N THR A 465 5.48 -21.12 -40.81
CA THR A 465 4.90 -20.08 -41.71
C THR A 465 3.93 -20.41 -42.85
N SER A 466 2.77 -19.73 -42.87
CA SER A 466 2.32 -18.84 -43.98
C SER A 466 1.18 -17.91 -43.51
N SER A 467 0.52 -17.17 -44.41
CA SER A 467 -0.16 -15.88 -44.14
C SER A 467 -1.65 -15.79 -44.57
N GLU A 468 -2.23 -14.61 -44.28
CA GLU A 468 -3.48 -13.99 -44.82
C GLU A 468 -4.81 -14.17 -44.06
N ASP A 469 -5.34 -13.00 -43.63
CA ASP A 469 -6.69 -12.50 -43.35
C ASP A 469 -7.91 -13.40 -43.08
N GLY A 470 -8.80 -12.92 -42.17
CA GLY A 470 -10.25 -13.12 -42.33
C GLY A 470 -11.06 -13.76 -41.19
N HIS A 471 -11.21 -13.07 -40.06
CA HIS A 471 -12.28 -13.24 -39.04
C HIS A 471 -12.41 -14.54 -38.22
N THR A 472 -12.66 -14.32 -36.91
CA THR A 472 -13.36 -15.17 -35.92
C THR A 472 -12.79 -16.55 -35.56
N GLY A 473 -12.50 -16.72 -34.26
CA GLY A 473 -12.21 -18.01 -33.63
C GLY A 473 -11.01 -17.96 -32.71
N VAL A 474 -11.22 -17.83 -31.40
CA VAL A 474 -10.18 -18.18 -30.42
C VAL A 474 -10.21 -19.70 -30.28
N THR A 475 -9.40 -20.38 -31.09
CA THR A 475 -9.31 -21.84 -31.09
C THR A 475 -8.52 -22.34 -29.88
N ASP A 476 -9.15 -23.17 -29.05
CA ASP A 476 -8.47 -23.98 -28.03
C ASP A 476 -7.41 -24.88 -28.66
N SER A 477 -6.17 -24.86 -28.12
CA SER A 477 -5.20 -25.98 -28.15
C SER A 477 -3.87 -25.62 -27.44
N PRO A 478 -3.15 -26.59 -26.85
CA PRO A 478 -3.67 -27.67 -26.01
C PRO A 478 -2.81 -27.91 -24.74
N GLU A 479 -3.31 -28.75 -23.83
CA GLU A 479 -2.56 -29.48 -22.79
C GLU A 479 -1.44 -28.77 -21.98
N ASN A 480 -1.77 -28.35 -20.75
CA ASN A 480 -1.38 -29.12 -19.55
C ASN A 480 -1.93 -28.45 -18.27
N ASP A 481 -3.25 -28.24 -18.18
CA ASP A 481 -3.82 -27.48 -17.07
C ASP A 481 -4.17 -28.36 -15.87
N ASP A 482 -3.16 -28.67 -15.06
CA ASP A 482 -3.32 -29.25 -13.71
C ASP A 482 -4.10 -28.32 -12.75
N THR A 483 -4.53 -27.12 -13.19
CA THR A 483 -5.20 -26.10 -12.38
C THR A 483 -6.55 -26.57 -11.86
N ILE A 484 -6.73 -26.50 -10.54
CA ILE A 484 -7.97 -26.91 -9.88
C ILE A 484 -8.90 -25.71 -9.81
N TYR A 485 -10.03 -25.78 -10.50
CA TYR A 485 -11.10 -24.78 -10.46
C TYR A 485 -12.13 -25.14 -9.39
N VAL A 486 -12.64 -24.13 -8.68
CA VAL A 486 -13.82 -24.25 -7.79
C VAL A 486 -14.77 -23.11 -8.12
N ASN A 487 -16.02 -23.47 -8.45
CA ASN A 487 -17.07 -22.54 -8.89
C ASN A 487 -16.59 -21.60 -10.02
N GLY A 488 -15.88 -22.14 -11.02
CA GLY A 488 -15.36 -21.39 -12.17
C GLY A 488 -14.08 -20.59 -11.94
N HIS A 489 -13.48 -20.61 -10.74
CA HIS A 489 -12.28 -19.83 -10.43
C HIS A 489 -11.07 -20.70 -10.03
N PRO A 490 -9.85 -20.39 -10.51
CA PRO A 490 -8.65 -21.22 -10.27
C PRO A 490 -8.11 -21.05 -8.85
N VAL A 491 -7.71 -22.17 -8.23
CA VAL A 491 -7.06 -22.19 -6.91
C VAL A 491 -5.55 -22.05 -7.08
N ILE A 492 -4.99 -20.92 -6.62
CA ILE A 492 -3.54 -20.63 -6.70
C ILE A 492 -2.73 -21.53 -5.75
N ARG A 493 -1.80 -22.34 -6.27
CA ARG A 493 -0.96 -23.31 -5.53
C ARG A 493 0.54 -23.11 -5.74
N ASN A 494 0.98 -22.83 -6.97
CA ASN A 494 2.39 -22.69 -7.37
C ASN A 494 2.66 -21.31 -8.03
N GLY A 495 3.88 -21.08 -8.50
CA GLY A 495 4.23 -19.83 -9.17
C GLY A 495 3.75 -19.69 -10.61
N ALA A 496 3.58 -20.80 -11.33
CA ALA A 496 2.89 -20.78 -12.63
C ALA A 496 1.43 -20.29 -12.49
N ASP A 497 0.69 -20.75 -11.48
CA ASP A 497 -0.67 -20.30 -11.17
C ASP A 497 -0.67 -18.78 -10.85
N VAL A 498 0.32 -18.28 -10.11
CA VAL A 498 0.48 -16.85 -9.81
C VAL A 498 0.76 -16.04 -11.08
N SER A 499 1.70 -16.49 -11.90
CA SER A 499 2.15 -15.84 -13.13
C SER A 499 1.05 -15.76 -14.20
N ARG A 500 0.12 -16.73 -14.22
CA ARG A 500 -1.01 -16.79 -15.17
C ARG A 500 -2.29 -16.13 -14.70
N TYR A 501 -2.63 -16.23 -13.41
CA TYR A 501 -3.99 -15.91 -12.90
C TYR A 501 -4.04 -14.90 -11.75
N LEU A 502 -2.90 -14.40 -11.25
CA LEU A 502 -2.85 -13.44 -10.14
C LEU A 502 -2.09 -12.15 -10.47
N VAL A 503 -1.15 -12.21 -11.41
CA VAL A 503 -0.25 -11.10 -11.76
C VAL A 503 -0.32 -10.88 -13.28
N SER A 504 -0.66 -9.68 -13.73
CA SER A 504 -0.76 -9.31 -15.14
C SER A 504 0.61 -9.25 -15.81
N ASP A 505 0.73 -9.74 -17.03
CA ASP A 505 1.93 -9.78 -17.90
C ASP A 505 2.11 -8.50 -18.75
N ARG A 506 1.09 -7.66 -18.82
CA ARG A 506 1.07 -6.38 -19.57
C ARG A 506 2.22 -5.43 -19.19
N ASP A 507 2.68 -4.66 -20.19
CA ASP A 507 3.67 -3.61 -20.06
C ASP A 507 3.49 -2.45 -21.07
N ASP A 508 3.19 -1.27 -20.53
CA ASP A 508 2.77 -0.07 -21.27
C ASP A 508 3.91 0.80 -21.80
N GLY A 509 5.16 0.52 -21.42
CA GLY A 509 6.33 1.26 -21.91
C GLY A 509 6.76 2.48 -21.09
N ASP A 510 5.97 2.91 -20.09
CA ASP A 510 6.16 4.13 -19.28
C ASP A 510 7.63 4.49 -18.92
N ALA A 511 7.95 5.78 -18.84
CA ALA A 511 9.27 6.25 -18.41
C ALA A 511 9.55 5.87 -16.95
N ALA A 512 10.58 5.04 -16.72
CA ALA A 512 10.91 4.52 -15.39
C ALA A 512 11.82 5.44 -14.55
N LEU A 513 12.73 6.18 -15.19
CA LEU A 513 13.70 7.06 -14.50
C LEU A 513 13.33 8.52 -14.76
N THR A 514 12.55 9.10 -13.86
CA THR A 514 12.05 10.47 -13.93
C THR A 514 12.69 11.32 -12.82
N PHE A 515 12.84 12.64 -13.00
CA PHE A 515 13.31 13.54 -11.93
C PHE A 515 12.41 13.43 -10.69
N ARG A 516 11.09 13.41 -10.90
CA ARG A 516 10.12 13.21 -9.81
C ARG A 516 10.36 11.90 -9.07
N SER A 517 10.59 10.78 -9.76
CA SER A 517 10.87 9.49 -9.09
C SER A 517 12.13 9.55 -8.25
N MET A 518 13.15 10.29 -8.71
CA MET A 518 14.39 10.51 -7.96
C MET A 518 14.16 11.40 -6.74
N VAL A 519 13.40 12.50 -6.84
CA VAL A 519 13.15 13.39 -5.69
C VAL A 519 12.17 12.78 -4.68
N LEU A 520 11.09 12.13 -5.12
CA LEU A 520 10.19 11.39 -4.22
C LEU A 520 10.92 10.22 -3.58
N GLY A 521 11.66 9.44 -4.37
CA GLY A 521 12.52 8.39 -3.86
C GLY A 521 13.49 8.93 -2.81
N THR A 522 14.07 10.12 -3.03
CA THR A 522 14.96 10.80 -2.07
C THR A 522 14.25 11.18 -0.78
N ALA A 523 13.10 11.85 -0.88
CA ALA A 523 12.32 12.29 0.29
C ALA A 523 11.80 11.11 1.12
N PHE A 524 11.29 10.06 0.46
CA PHE A 524 10.81 8.86 1.15
C PHE A 524 11.95 7.93 1.58
N THR A 525 13.16 8.04 1.01
CA THR A 525 14.38 7.43 1.59
C THR A 525 14.69 8.04 2.95
N ALA A 526 14.64 9.37 3.07
CA ALA A 526 14.86 10.06 4.34
C ALA A 526 13.83 9.62 5.39
N LEU A 527 12.54 9.61 5.02
CA LEU A 527 11.47 9.16 5.91
C LEU A 527 11.64 7.68 6.32
N SER A 528 11.87 6.78 5.36
CA SER A 528 12.00 5.34 5.63
C SER A 528 13.22 5.03 6.50
N SER A 529 14.34 5.74 6.29
CA SER A 529 15.55 5.63 7.12
C SER A 529 15.31 6.11 8.55
N VAL A 530 14.63 7.25 8.74
CA VAL A 530 14.26 7.77 10.07
C VAL A 530 13.40 6.74 10.82
N ILE A 531 12.35 6.21 10.18
CA ILE A 531 11.44 5.25 10.82
C ILE A 531 12.16 3.94 11.15
N THR A 532 12.91 3.39 10.19
CA THR A 532 13.63 2.11 10.35
C THR A 532 14.63 2.20 11.49
N MET A 533 15.44 3.26 11.55
CA MET A 533 16.42 3.44 12.61
C MET A 533 15.77 3.66 13.98
N LEU A 534 14.61 4.31 14.06
CA LEU A 534 13.87 4.40 15.31
C LEU A 534 13.35 3.04 15.77
N TYR A 535 12.82 2.22 14.85
CA TYR A 535 12.30 0.89 15.16
C TYR A 535 13.39 -0.12 15.57
N THR A 536 14.65 0.02 15.14
CA THR A 536 15.75 -0.84 15.63
C THR A 536 16.17 -0.54 17.08
N PHE A 537 15.94 0.68 17.55
CA PHE A 537 16.19 1.12 18.93
C PHE A 537 14.95 1.04 19.86
N LYS A 538 13.82 0.44 19.43
CA LYS A 538 12.65 0.20 20.28
C LYS A 538 12.71 -1.14 21.03
N PRO A 539 12.05 -1.29 22.19
CA PRO A 539 11.96 -2.57 22.93
C PRO A 539 11.32 -3.72 22.15
N THR A 540 10.37 -3.40 21.27
CA THR A 540 9.76 -4.33 20.34
C THR A 540 10.14 -3.94 18.91
N GLN A 541 10.85 -4.83 18.22
CA GLN A 541 11.30 -4.59 16.84
C GLN A 541 10.12 -4.55 15.87
N MET A 542 10.17 -3.62 14.93
CA MET A 542 9.18 -3.44 13.87
C MET A 542 9.87 -3.21 12.52
N GLN A 543 9.28 -3.69 11.43
CA GLN A 543 9.75 -3.42 10.07
C GLN A 543 8.80 -2.48 9.36
N VAL A 544 9.34 -1.51 8.63
CA VAL A 544 8.54 -0.60 7.79
C VAL A 544 8.03 -1.38 6.57
N SER A 545 6.72 -1.49 6.42
CA SER A 545 6.10 -2.22 5.32
C SER A 545 6.35 -1.51 3.99
N ALA A 546 6.76 -2.28 2.99
CA ALA A 546 6.92 -1.77 1.63
C ALA A 546 5.58 -1.24 1.06
N VAL A 547 4.44 -1.78 1.52
CA VAL A 547 3.09 -1.27 1.22
C VAL A 547 2.86 0.13 1.82
N PHE A 548 3.34 0.40 3.02
CA PHE A 548 3.20 1.73 3.63
C PHE A 548 4.01 2.77 2.84
N ILE A 549 5.28 2.48 2.54
CA ILE A 549 6.10 3.38 1.72
C ILE A 549 5.49 3.55 0.32
N GLN A 550 5.03 2.49 -0.32
CA GLN A 550 4.29 2.53 -1.59
C GLN A 550 3.05 3.44 -1.50
N LEU A 551 2.23 3.36 -0.45
CA LEU A 551 1.07 4.24 -0.31
C LEU A 551 1.46 5.72 -0.16
N LEU A 552 2.48 6.04 0.64
CA LEU A 552 2.94 7.43 0.78
C LEU A 552 3.57 7.96 -0.51
N VAL A 553 4.39 7.16 -1.18
CA VAL A 553 5.01 7.52 -2.46
C VAL A 553 3.94 7.69 -3.54
N TYR A 554 2.89 6.85 -3.58
CA TYR A 554 1.73 7.04 -4.46
C TYR A 554 1.00 8.36 -4.17
N ILE A 555 0.64 8.63 -2.90
CA ILE A 555 -0.06 9.84 -2.48
C ILE A 555 0.74 11.10 -2.87
N ALA A 556 2.05 11.10 -2.59
CA ALA A 556 2.93 12.24 -2.83
C ALA A 556 3.34 12.38 -4.30
N GLY A 557 3.47 11.29 -5.05
CA GLY A 557 3.76 11.35 -6.48
C GLY A 557 2.57 11.79 -7.31
N GLN A 558 1.38 11.29 -6.99
CA GLN A 558 0.14 11.83 -7.52
C GLN A 558 -0.13 13.26 -7.01
N ALA A 559 0.39 13.70 -5.85
CA ALA A 559 0.32 15.11 -5.46
C ALA A 559 1.29 15.99 -6.26
N TRP A 560 2.53 15.54 -6.48
CA TRP A 560 3.53 16.22 -7.31
C TRP A 560 3.02 16.42 -8.73
N ALA A 561 2.33 15.42 -9.29
CA ALA A 561 1.71 15.46 -10.62
C ALA A 561 0.72 16.63 -10.88
N LEU A 562 0.27 17.33 -9.83
CA LEU A 562 -0.82 18.33 -9.92
C LEU A 562 -0.46 19.67 -9.30
N ALA A 563 0.28 19.63 -8.19
CA ALA A 563 0.78 20.82 -7.51
C ALA A 563 1.83 21.58 -8.36
N THR A 564 2.27 20.97 -9.48
CA THR A 564 3.29 21.49 -10.38
C THR A 564 2.71 21.70 -11.78
N PRO A 565 2.98 22.82 -12.47
CA PRO A 565 2.31 23.17 -13.73
C PRO A 565 2.88 22.40 -14.95
N PRO A 566 2.03 21.88 -15.87
CA PRO A 566 2.49 21.22 -17.09
C PRO A 566 3.42 22.08 -17.95
N PRO A 567 4.50 21.52 -18.53
CA PRO A 567 5.55 22.28 -19.21
C PRO A 567 5.04 23.21 -20.31
N ASP A 568 4.11 22.75 -21.13
CA ASP A 568 3.62 23.49 -22.31
C ASP A 568 2.54 24.53 -21.95
N ARG A 569 2.20 24.71 -20.66
CA ARG A 569 1.41 25.88 -20.23
C ARG A 569 2.29 27.14 -20.22
N VAL A 570 3.61 26.97 -20.29
CA VAL A 570 4.58 28.05 -20.35
C VAL A 570 5.02 28.35 -21.79
N LYS A 571 4.81 29.61 -22.20
CA LYS A 571 5.21 30.12 -23.52
C LYS A 571 6.74 30.23 -23.70
N TRP A 572 7.50 30.35 -22.62
CA TRP A 572 8.96 30.48 -22.62
C TRP A 572 9.65 29.13 -22.90
N PRO A 573 10.38 28.94 -24.03
CA PRO A 573 10.88 27.62 -24.42
C PRO A 573 11.93 27.01 -23.48
N TRP A 574 12.67 27.84 -22.75
CA TRP A 574 13.64 27.38 -21.74
C TRP A 574 12.90 26.81 -20.51
N LEU A 575 11.88 27.52 -20.02
CA LEU A 575 11.11 27.13 -18.84
C LEU A 575 10.19 25.93 -19.14
N ARG A 576 9.69 25.79 -20.37
CA ARG A 576 9.04 24.54 -20.85
C ARG A 576 9.97 23.33 -20.72
N ARG A 577 11.24 23.44 -21.12
CA ARG A 577 12.24 22.36 -20.94
C ARG A 577 12.53 22.07 -19.47
N VAL A 578 12.66 23.10 -18.63
CA VAL A 578 12.87 22.94 -17.18
C VAL A 578 11.69 22.20 -16.54
N LEU A 579 10.45 22.62 -16.80
CA LEU A 579 9.26 21.98 -16.23
C LEU A 579 9.10 20.52 -16.71
N GLY A 580 9.43 20.22 -17.97
CA GLY A 580 9.40 18.85 -18.50
C GLY A 580 10.46 17.97 -17.85
N PHE A 581 11.67 18.49 -17.63
CA PHE A 581 12.69 17.79 -16.86
C PHE A 581 12.24 17.52 -15.41
N LEU A 582 11.54 18.47 -14.77
CA LEU A 582 11.03 18.33 -13.39
C LEU A 582 9.81 17.39 -13.25
N ASN A 583 9.33 16.80 -14.37
CA ASN A 583 8.07 16.06 -14.49
C ASN A 583 6.87 16.84 -13.94
N SER A 584 6.89 18.15 -14.16
CA SER A 584 5.90 19.08 -13.67
C SER A 584 4.59 18.89 -14.43
N GLY A 585 3.47 18.63 -13.76
CA GLY A 585 2.16 18.36 -14.39
C GLY A 585 2.01 17.04 -15.18
N GLN A 586 3.08 16.24 -15.26
CA GLN A 586 3.08 14.88 -15.86
C GLN A 586 2.53 13.84 -14.85
N PRO A 587 2.27 12.57 -15.20
CA PRO A 587 1.55 11.64 -14.33
C PRO A 587 2.45 10.63 -13.62
N PHE A 588 1.98 10.03 -12.52
CA PHE A 588 2.83 9.19 -11.69
C PHE A 588 2.79 7.69 -12.04
N GLY A 589 3.14 7.36 -13.29
CA GLY A 589 3.08 6.04 -13.91
C GLY A 589 3.73 4.87 -13.13
N ILE A 590 3.32 3.62 -13.44
CA ILE A 590 3.72 2.44 -12.65
C ILE A 590 5.22 2.37 -12.44
N LYS A 591 5.99 2.67 -13.49
CA LYS A 591 7.42 2.44 -13.47
C LYS A 591 8.14 3.47 -12.63
N GLU A 592 7.72 4.73 -12.69
CA GLU A 592 8.29 5.78 -11.86
C GLU A 592 7.83 5.67 -10.39
N HIS A 593 6.62 5.17 -10.13
CA HIS A 593 6.15 4.85 -8.78
C HIS A 593 6.90 3.67 -8.17
N VAL A 594 7.07 2.57 -8.92
CA VAL A 594 7.89 1.44 -8.49
C VAL A 594 9.32 1.92 -8.25
N VAL A 595 9.91 2.73 -9.13
CA VAL A 595 11.26 3.30 -8.95
C VAL A 595 11.37 4.23 -7.73
N ALA A 596 10.42 5.12 -7.49
CA ALA A 596 10.43 5.98 -6.30
C ALA A 596 10.31 5.16 -5.00
N SER A 597 9.42 4.16 -4.98
CA SER A 597 9.27 3.23 -3.85
C SER A 597 10.51 2.38 -3.63
N LEU A 598 11.13 1.95 -4.72
CA LEU A 598 12.34 1.15 -4.77
C LEU A 598 13.52 1.91 -4.21
N ILE A 599 13.71 3.18 -4.59
CA ILE A 599 14.71 4.08 -4.02
C ILE A 599 14.47 4.22 -2.50
N ALA A 600 13.23 4.57 -2.12
CA ALA A 600 12.84 4.78 -0.72
C ALA A 600 13.04 3.55 0.19
N SER A 601 12.67 2.36 -0.30
CA SER A 601 12.84 1.08 0.42
C SER A 601 14.28 0.60 0.41
N SER A 602 14.99 0.76 -0.73
CA SER A 602 16.41 0.40 -0.84
C SER A 602 17.30 1.23 0.07
N GLY A 603 16.85 2.40 0.53
CA GLY A 603 17.54 3.17 1.57
C GLY A 603 17.94 2.35 2.80
N ASN A 604 17.12 1.37 3.18
CA ASN A 604 17.36 0.53 4.34
C ASN A 604 18.34 -0.63 4.08
N ASN A 605 18.78 -0.85 2.83
CA ASN A 605 19.93 -1.71 2.52
C ASN A 605 21.25 -1.18 3.14
N GLY A 606 21.28 0.09 3.54
CA GLY A 606 22.38 0.69 4.31
C GLY A 606 22.51 0.20 5.76
N LEU A 607 21.46 -0.41 6.31
CA LEU A 607 21.26 -0.55 7.76
C LEU A 607 22.43 -1.24 8.48
N SER A 608 22.87 -2.41 8.05
CA SER A 608 23.84 -3.20 8.81
C SER A 608 25.31 -2.77 8.70
N GLY A 609 25.63 -1.79 7.85
CA GLY A 609 26.88 -1.02 8.03
C GLY A 609 26.75 -0.08 9.23
N VAL A 610 25.63 0.66 9.28
CA VAL A 610 25.28 1.58 10.37
C VAL A 610 25.11 0.86 11.72
N GLU A 611 24.62 -0.38 11.73
CA GLU A 611 24.50 -1.17 12.97
C GLU A 611 25.85 -1.50 13.62
N ILE A 612 26.91 -1.72 12.83
CA ILE A 612 28.26 -1.92 13.38
C ILE A 612 28.74 -0.65 14.07
N TYR A 613 28.61 0.50 13.42
CA TYR A 613 29.06 1.78 13.98
C TYR A 613 28.27 2.17 15.25
N ALA A 614 27.01 1.72 15.37
CA ALA A 614 26.24 1.82 16.61
C ALA A 614 26.82 0.95 17.72
N VAL A 615 27.19 -0.31 17.43
CA VAL A 615 27.85 -1.21 18.38
C VAL A 615 29.23 -0.66 18.80
N GLU A 616 30.02 -0.13 17.88
CA GLU A 616 31.34 0.47 18.16
C GLU A 616 31.23 1.67 19.11
N ARG A 617 30.25 2.56 18.89
CA ARG A 617 29.99 3.71 19.78
C ARG A 617 29.40 3.31 21.13
N LEU A 618 28.51 2.33 21.18
CA LEU A 618 27.89 1.89 22.43
C LEU A 618 28.91 1.16 23.31
N PHE A 619 29.52 0.08 22.79
CA PHE A 619 30.23 -0.92 23.59
C PHE A 619 31.77 -0.88 23.48
N TYR A 620 32.33 -0.19 22.50
CA TYR A 620 33.80 -0.09 22.28
C TYR A 620 34.32 1.36 22.40
N ASP A 621 33.42 2.31 22.70
CA ASP A 621 33.70 3.76 22.87
C ASP A 621 34.37 4.45 21.68
N ARG A 622 34.22 3.88 20.46
CA ARG A 622 34.92 4.35 19.25
C ARG A 622 34.09 5.27 18.37
N ALA A 623 34.72 6.36 17.92
CA ALA A 623 34.18 7.24 16.90
C ALA A 623 34.70 6.85 15.50
N VAL A 624 33.87 6.12 14.74
CA VAL A 624 34.18 5.74 13.35
C VAL A 624 34.38 7.00 12.49
N SER A 625 35.48 7.08 11.75
CA SER A 625 35.76 8.22 10.87
C SER A 625 34.71 8.34 9.76
N ALA A 626 34.42 9.57 9.30
CA ALA A 626 33.45 9.79 8.23
C ALA A 626 33.82 9.03 6.94
N THR A 627 35.12 8.99 6.61
CA THR A 627 35.65 8.23 5.47
C THR A 627 35.45 6.73 5.64
N THR A 628 35.70 6.19 6.84
CA THR A 628 35.47 4.77 7.17
C THR A 628 33.99 4.42 7.06
N ALA A 629 33.11 5.26 7.62
CA ALA A 629 31.67 5.02 7.61
C ALA A 629 31.06 5.07 6.19
N VAL A 630 31.48 6.04 5.37
CA VAL A 630 31.00 6.19 3.98
C VAL A 630 31.52 5.04 3.09
N LEU A 631 32.83 4.79 3.06
CA LEU A 631 33.39 3.72 2.22
C LEU A 631 32.98 2.32 2.71
N GLY A 632 32.86 2.14 4.03
CA GLY A 632 32.43 0.89 4.65
C GLY A 632 31.00 0.55 4.25
N THR A 633 30.07 1.49 4.39
CA THR A 633 28.67 1.26 4.01
C THR A 633 28.49 1.16 2.50
N PHE A 634 29.22 1.95 1.69
CA PHE A 634 29.27 1.80 0.24
C PHE A 634 29.70 0.38 -0.18
N SER A 635 30.72 -0.19 0.48
CA SER A 635 31.18 -1.55 0.20
C SER A 635 30.15 -2.59 0.65
N ILE A 636 29.75 -2.57 1.93
CA ILE A 636 28.83 -3.55 2.54
C ILE A 636 27.52 -3.62 1.75
N SER A 637 26.90 -2.47 1.50
CA SER A 637 25.53 -2.40 0.97
C SER A 637 25.41 -2.64 -0.54
N LEU A 638 26.52 -2.64 -1.28
CA LEU A 638 26.52 -2.84 -2.74
C LEU A 638 27.27 -4.11 -3.21
N CYS A 639 28.12 -4.74 -2.39
CA CYS A 639 28.76 -6.01 -2.76
C CYS A 639 27.74 -7.12 -3.10
N GLY A 640 26.60 -7.15 -2.43
CA GLY A 640 25.51 -8.11 -2.72
C GLY A 640 24.84 -7.89 -4.08
N PHE A 641 24.96 -6.70 -4.68
CA PHE A 641 24.27 -6.39 -5.94
C PHE A 641 24.83 -7.17 -7.12
N VAL A 642 26.14 -7.44 -7.07
CA VAL A 642 26.91 -8.22 -8.05
C VAL A 642 26.38 -9.65 -8.12
N LEU A 643 26.14 -10.28 -6.95
CA LEU A 643 25.67 -11.66 -6.86
C LEU A 643 24.25 -11.82 -7.41
N ALA A 644 23.31 -10.97 -7.01
CA ALA A 644 21.96 -11.03 -7.58
C ALA A 644 22.00 -10.79 -9.10
N GLY A 645 22.83 -9.86 -9.59
CA GLY A 645 23.05 -9.62 -11.02
C GLY A 645 23.49 -10.85 -11.83
N VAL A 646 24.41 -11.65 -11.27
CA VAL A 646 24.85 -12.95 -11.82
C VAL A 646 23.74 -14.01 -11.72
N LEU A 647 22.97 -14.02 -10.63
CA LEU A 647 22.03 -15.09 -10.30
C LEU A 647 20.61 -14.92 -10.89
N ARG A 648 20.29 -13.79 -11.54
CA ARG A 648 18.97 -13.53 -12.17
C ARG A 648 18.37 -14.73 -12.95
N PRO A 649 19.14 -15.51 -13.74
CA PRO A 649 18.65 -16.73 -14.41
C PRO A 649 18.06 -17.81 -13.50
N LEU A 650 18.55 -17.91 -12.26
CA LEU A 650 18.04 -18.86 -11.26
C LEU A 650 16.89 -18.28 -10.44
N ILE A 651 17.00 -17.00 -10.05
CA ILE A 651 16.22 -16.44 -8.94
C ILE A 651 15.20 -15.39 -9.35
N VAL A 652 15.25 -14.84 -10.58
CA VAL A 652 14.27 -13.84 -11.04
C VAL A 652 13.47 -14.36 -12.23
N TYR A 653 14.13 -14.97 -13.22
CA TYR A 653 13.48 -15.30 -14.49
C TYR A 653 12.37 -16.38 -14.40
N PRO A 654 12.51 -17.50 -13.65
CA PRO A 654 11.48 -18.55 -13.60
C PRO A 654 10.17 -18.11 -12.92
N ALA A 655 9.04 -18.67 -13.38
CA ALA A 655 7.70 -18.42 -12.82
C ALA A 655 7.57 -18.85 -11.34
N GLU A 656 8.22 -19.95 -10.94
CA GLU A 656 8.19 -20.45 -9.56
C GLU A 656 8.95 -19.57 -8.55
N MET A 657 9.77 -18.62 -9.01
CA MET A 657 10.44 -17.62 -8.14
C MET A 657 9.49 -16.46 -7.85
N VAL A 658 8.51 -16.71 -6.99
CA VAL A 658 7.38 -15.80 -6.74
C VAL A 658 7.71 -14.65 -5.80
N TYR A 659 8.58 -14.87 -4.81
CA TYR A 659 8.79 -13.94 -3.69
C TYR A 659 7.48 -13.59 -2.98
N TRP A 660 6.76 -14.61 -2.49
CA TRP A 660 5.38 -14.52 -1.99
C TRP A 660 5.05 -13.31 -1.08
N SER A 661 6.00 -12.88 -0.23
CA SER A 661 5.88 -11.69 0.64
C SER A 661 5.71 -10.37 -0.14
N THR A 662 6.11 -10.29 -1.41
CA THR A 662 5.89 -9.14 -2.29
C THR A 662 4.51 -9.15 -2.93
N LEU A 663 3.78 -10.27 -2.97
CA LEU A 663 2.50 -10.32 -3.68
C LEU A 663 1.47 -9.28 -3.19
N PRO A 664 1.33 -8.97 -1.89
CA PRO A 664 0.53 -7.83 -1.43
C PRO A 664 0.96 -6.50 -2.08
N GLN A 665 2.27 -6.26 -2.21
CA GLN A 665 2.85 -5.06 -2.80
C GLN A 665 2.74 -5.03 -4.34
N VAL A 666 2.96 -6.17 -5.01
CA VAL A 666 2.85 -6.33 -6.48
C VAL A 666 1.39 -6.23 -6.91
N VAL A 667 0.46 -6.91 -6.24
CA VAL A 667 -0.98 -6.76 -6.48
C VAL A 667 -1.45 -5.34 -6.09
N LEU A 668 -0.79 -4.69 -5.10
CA LEU A 668 -1.01 -3.28 -4.82
C LEU A 668 -0.44 -2.37 -5.92
N TYR A 669 0.71 -2.64 -6.56
CA TYR A 669 1.20 -1.85 -7.71
C TYR A 669 0.35 -2.08 -8.95
N GLN A 670 0.10 -3.35 -9.28
CA GLN A 670 -0.51 -3.74 -10.54
C GLN A 670 -1.90 -3.15 -10.66
N ASN A 671 -2.89 -3.53 -9.87
CA ASN A 671 -4.17 -2.82 -9.97
C ASN A 671 -4.13 -1.36 -9.43
N LEU A 672 -2.97 -0.75 -9.11
CA LEU A 672 -2.79 0.72 -8.91
C LEU A 672 -2.27 1.42 -10.17
N HIS A 673 -1.81 0.67 -11.18
CA HIS A 673 -1.35 1.20 -12.47
C HIS A 673 -1.63 0.26 -13.69
N PHE A 674 -2.50 -0.76 -13.53
CA PHE A 674 -3.08 -1.77 -14.43
C PHE A 674 -4.46 -2.25 -13.88
N ASP A 675 -5.57 -1.60 -14.25
CA ASP A 675 -6.93 -1.81 -13.70
C ASP A 675 -7.30 -1.28 -12.32
N GLN A 676 -7.49 0.02 -12.36
CA GLN A 676 -8.33 0.75 -11.45
C GLN A 676 -9.76 0.82 -12.13
N ARG A 677 -10.19 0.24 -13.29
CA ARG A 677 -11.58 0.47 -13.84
C ARG A 677 -12.70 -0.60 -13.66
N GLU A 678 -12.43 -1.87 -13.29
CA GLU A 678 -13.36 -2.95 -12.81
C GLU A 678 -14.39 -2.59 -11.70
N ASN A 679 -14.41 -1.35 -11.22
CA ASN A 679 -13.60 -1.19 -10.00
C ASN A 679 -14.36 -0.67 -8.76
N ARG A 680 -15.40 -1.34 -8.25
CA ARG A 680 -15.98 -1.01 -6.91
C ARG A 680 -15.76 -2.07 -5.79
N ALA A 681 -14.93 -3.09 -6.06
CA ALA A 681 -14.59 -4.19 -5.15
C ALA A 681 -13.20 -4.18 -4.47
N ARG A 682 -12.11 -4.59 -5.15
CA ARG A 682 -10.67 -4.66 -4.75
C ARG A 682 -10.20 -3.56 -3.75
N LEU A 683 -9.86 -2.32 -4.15
CA LEU A 683 -9.53 -1.22 -3.19
C LEU A 683 -10.75 -0.66 -2.42
N ALA A 684 -11.96 -1.12 -2.67
CA ALA A 684 -13.07 -0.79 -1.80
C ALA A 684 -12.87 -1.64 -0.57
N LYS A 685 -12.53 -2.91 -0.73
CA LYS A 685 -11.75 -3.72 0.22
C LYS A 685 -10.29 -3.22 0.41
N PHE A 686 -10.10 -1.90 0.25
CA PHE A 686 -9.08 -0.96 0.76
C PHE A 686 -9.65 0.53 0.99
N GLY A 687 -10.96 0.67 1.32
CA GLY A 687 -11.91 1.74 1.81
C GLY A 687 -12.41 1.79 3.32
N TRP A 688 -13.02 0.75 3.99
CA TRP A 688 -13.09 0.56 5.51
C TRP A 688 -11.94 -0.12 6.35
N ALA A 689 -11.60 -1.43 6.28
CA ALA A 689 -10.56 -2.12 7.08
C ALA A 689 -9.01 -1.82 7.05
N LEU A 690 -8.33 -1.06 6.16
CA LEU A 690 -7.06 -0.35 6.57
C LEU A 690 -7.45 0.68 7.67
N ALA A 691 -8.68 1.23 7.68
CA ALA A 691 -9.21 2.08 8.76
C ALA A 691 -9.71 1.25 9.95
N VAL A 692 -10.37 0.09 9.74
CA VAL A 692 -10.66 -0.84 10.85
C VAL A 692 -9.34 -1.28 11.49
N ALA A 693 -8.29 -1.59 10.73
CA ALA A 693 -6.96 -1.85 11.29
C ALA A 693 -6.38 -0.62 12.01
N ALA A 694 -6.46 0.58 11.44
CA ALA A 694 -5.99 1.81 12.09
C ALA A 694 -6.73 2.11 13.42
N ALA A 695 -8.06 2.19 13.39
CA ALA A 695 -8.90 2.42 14.56
C ALA A 695 -8.75 1.28 15.59
N TRP A 696 -8.68 0.03 15.13
CA TRP A 696 -8.39 -1.12 15.98
C TRP A 696 -7.02 -0.99 16.63
N GLN A 697 -5.99 -0.55 15.91
CA GLN A 697 -4.61 -0.44 16.40
C GLN A 697 -4.45 0.53 17.58
N VAL A 698 -5.36 1.50 17.74
CA VAL A 698 -5.40 2.36 18.93
C VAL A 698 -5.62 1.54 20.21
N PHE A 699 -6.32 0.40 20.13
CA PHE A 699 -6.58 -0.48 21.27
C PHE A 699 -5.33 -1.25 21.73
N PRO A 700 -4.73 -2.22 21.00
CA PRO A 700 -3.52 -2.90 21.44
C PRO A 700 -2.29 -1.98 21.47
N GLY A 701 -2.29 -0.88 20.71
CA GLY A 701 -1.23 0.11 20.75
C GLY A 701 -1.22 0.94 22.03
N TYR A 702 -2.37 1.45 22.48
CA TYR A 702 -2.42 2.53 23.49
C TYR A 702 -3.46 2.34 24.61
N VAL A 703 -4.71 2.00 24.28
CA VAL A 703 -5.82 1.97 25.25
C VAL A 703 -5.86 0.66 26.07
N VAL A 704 -5.46 -0.45 25.45
CA VAL A 704 -5.50 -1.81 25.99
C VAL A 704 -4.21 -2.59 25.64
N PRO A 705 -3.01 -2.22 26.11
CA PRO A 705 -1.76 -2.82 25.62
C PRO A 705 -1.62 -4.34 25.82
N TRP A 706 -2.37 -4.94 26.76
CA TRP A 706 -2.38 -6.40 26.93
C TRP A 706 -3.10 -7.16 25.80
N PHE A 707 -3.89 -6.49 24.95
CA PHE A 707 -4.33 -7.06 23.66
C PHE A 707 -3.14 -7.40 22.73
N GLY A 708 -1.95 -6.85 23.01
CA GLY A 708 -0.68 -7.31 22.45
C GLY A 708 -0.38 -8.80 22.70
N GLY A 709 -1.01 -9.44 23.70
CA GLY A 709 -0.90 -10.89 23.95
C GLY A 709 -1.91 -11.43 24.97
N ILE A 710 -3.06 -11.90 24.47
CA ILE A 710 -4.13 -12.52 25.27
C ILE A 710 -3.76 -13.97 25.59
N SER A 711 -3.30 -14.19 26.83
CA SER A 711 -3.06 -15.52 27.39
C SER A 711 -4.11 -15.84 28.44
N VAL A 712 -5.02 -16.77 28.13
CA VAL A 712 -6.12 -17.18 29.05
C VAL A 712 -5.55 -17.77 30.35
N PHE A 713 -4.44 -18.50 30.25
CA PHE A 713 -3.74 -19.05 31.41
C PHE A 713 -3.11 -17.94 32.27
N CYS A 714 -2.51 -16.91 31.65
CA CYS A 714 -2.00 -15.73 32.36
C CYS A 714 -3.11 -15.07 33.20
N LEU A 715 -4.26 -14.77 32.59
CA LEU A 715 -5.42 -14.19 33.26
C LEU A 715 -5.99 -15.09 34.37
N ALA A 716 -6.14 -16.39 34.12
CA ALA A 716 -6.63 -17.35 35.12
C ALA A 716 -5.69 -17.50 36.32
N SER A 717 -4.42 -17.11 36.19
CA SER A 717 -3.40 -17.25 37.23
C SER A 717 -3.29 -16.05 38.19
N MET A 718 -4.04 -14.95 38.00
CA MET A 718 -3.87 -13.71 38.79
C MET A 718 -3.86 -13.92 40.32
N GLY A 719 -4.74 -14.78 40.84
CA GLY A 719 -4.82 -15.11 42.28
C GLY A 719 -3.92 -16.27 42.74
N ALA A 720 -3.06 -16.83 41.88
CA ALA A 720 -2.29 -18.02 42.17
C ALA A 720 -0.92 -17.71 42.85
N PRO A 721 -0.32 -18.68 43.57
CA PRO A 721 1.02 -18.52 44.14
C PRO A 721 2.07 -18.13 43.08
N ALA A 722 3.05 -17.31 43.47
CA ALA A 722 4.05 -16.75 42.55
C ALA A 722 4.86 -17.81 41.78
N ALA A 723 5.04 -19.01 42.35
CA ALA A 723 5.64 -20.15 41.64
C ALA A 723 4.77 -20.62 40.46
N THR A 724 3.46 -20.77 40.66
CA THR A 724 2.48 -21.12 39.62
C THR A 724 2.42 -20.05 38.55
N ARG A 725 2.32 -18.77 38.95
CA ARG A 725 2.30 -17.63 38.00
C ARG A 725 3.58 -17.61 37.14
N ARG A 726 4.77 -17.77 37.75
CA ARG A 726 6.04 -17.86 37.02
C ARG A 726 6.09 -19.02 36.00
N VAL A 727 5.54 -20.19 36.33
CA VAL A 727 5.43 -21.32 35.39
C VAL A 727 4.47 -20.99 34.25
N PHE A 728 3.30 -20.44 34.55
CA PHE A 728 2.29 -20.11 33.54
C PHE A 728 2.80 -19.03 32.58
N THR A 729 3.45 -18.00 33.09
CA THR A 729 4.15 -16.99 32.28
C THR A 729 5.23 -17.64 31.40
N THR A 730 6.09 -18.49 31.96
CA THR A 730 7.14 -19.19 31.18
C THR A 730 6.57 -20.00 30.00
N VAL A 731 5.48 -20.74 30.21
CA VAL A 731 4.88 -21.62 29.19
C VAL A 731 4.00 -20.86 28.19
N PHE A 732 3.04 -20.08 28.69
CA PHE A 732 1.99 -19.47 27.87
C PHE A 732 2.30 -18.00 27.50
N GLY A 733 3.18 -17.32 28.24
CA GLY A 733 3.55 -15.91 28.00
C GLY A 733 2.43 -14.90 28.30
N GLY A 734 2.77 -13.62 28.10
CA GLY A 734 1.86 -12.47 28.13
C GLY A 734 2.01 -11.61 26.87
N ALA A 735 1.89 -10.29 27.00
CA ALA A 735 2.07 -9.33 25.92
C ALA A 735 3.51 -8.76 25.84
N SER A 736 4.29 -8.87 26.92
CA SER A 736 5.58 -8.21 27.08
C SER A 736 6.76 -9.04 26.52
N PRO A 737 7.83 -8.40 25.98
CA PRO A 737 8.98 -9.11 25.44
C PRO A 737 9.72 -10.01 26.46
N ASN A 738 10.21 -11.15 25.98
CA ASN A 738 10.98 -12.17 26.72
C ASN A 738 10.22 -12.85 27.89
N LYS A 739 8.88 -12.73 27.96
CA LYS A 739 8.06 -13.27 29.07
C LYS A 739 7.52 -14.69 28.86
N GLY A 740 8.05 -15.49 27.93
CA GLY A 740 7.68 -16.90 27.78
C GLY A 740 7.39 -17.31 26.33
N LEU A 741 6.99 -18.57 26.12
CA LEU A 741 6.88 -19.16 24.77
C LEU A 741 5.64 -18.73 23.97
N GLY A 742 4.65 -18.08 24.57
CA GLY A 742 3.44 -17.69 23.83
C GLY A 742 2.55 -18.87 23.43
N LEU A 743 2.62 -20.01 24.12
CA LEU A 743 1.76 -21.17 23.84
C LEU A 743 0.28 -20.80 24.10
N LEU A 744 -0.60 -21.01 23.12
CA LEU A 744 -2.04 -20.67 23.19
C LEU A 744 -2.32 -19.20 23.58
N ASN A 745 -1.37 -18.32 23.31
CA ASN A 745 -1.47 -16.87 23.52
C ASN A 745 -1.76 -16.21 22.17
N PHE A 746 -2.77 -15.34 22.15
CA PHE A 746 -3.29 -14.71 20.95
C PHE A 746 -3.13 -13.19 21.05
N SER A 747 -2.19 -12.64 20.31
CA SER A 747 -2.18 -11.21 20.04
C SER A 747 -3.40 -10.82 19.18
N LEU A 748 -4.10 -9.75 19.55
CA LEU A 748 -5.03 -9.04 18.66
C LEU A 748 -4.35 -7.85 17.98
N ASP A 749 -3.05 -7.66 18.19
CA ASP A 749 -2.26 -6.62 17.57
C ASP A 749 -1.82 -7.04 16.15
N TRP A 750 -2.39 -6.40 15.13
CA TRP A 750 -2.03 -6.69 13.75
C TRP A 750 -0.59 -6.24 13.41
N GLN A 751 0.00 -5.30 14.16
CA GLN A 751 1.42 -4.93 14.01
C GLN A 751 2.36 -6.12 14.20
N TYR A 752 1.99 -7.10 15.02
CA TYR A 752 2.76 -8.33 15.21
C TYR A 752 2.31 -9.49 14.30
N ILE A 753 1.07 -9.47 13.79
CA ILE A 753 0.54 -10.51 12.91
C ILE A 753 1.02 -10.30 11.46
N GLN A 754 0.70 -9.17 10.85
CA GLN A 754 1.08 -8.77 9.48
C GLN A 754 0.58 -9.68 8.32
N SER A 755 0.61 -9.13 7.10
CA SER A 755 0.12 -9.77 5.87
C SER A 755 0.99 -10.93 5.35
N GLY A 756 2.15 -11.18 5.97
CA GLY A 756 2.99 -12.33 5.69
C GLY A 756 2.19 -13.64 5.74
N PHE A 757 1.32 -13.82 6.74
CA PHE A 757 0.53 -15.04 6.88
C PHE A 757 -0.72 -15.10 5.98
N LEU A 758 -1.08 -14.00 5.31
CA LEU A 758 -2.01 -14.05 4.17
C LEU A 758 -1.31 -14.41 2.86
N SER A 759 -0.03 -14.05 2.70
CA SER A 759 0.68 -14.16 1.42
C SER A 759 1.55 -15.41 1.27
N LEU A 760 2.21 -15.86 2.35
CA LEU A 760 3.06 -17.05 2.36
C LEU A 760 2.26 -18.32 2.04
N PRO A 761 2.72 -19.18 1.13
CA PRO A 761 1.95 -20.31 0.66
C PRO A 761 1.83 -21.37 1.76
N LEU A 762 0.72 -22.12 1.81
CA LEU A 762 0.51 -23.16 2.84
C LEU A 762 1.68 -24.16 2.99
N LYS A 763 2.43 -24.45 1.91
CA LYS A 763 3.66 -25.28 1.99
C LYS A 763 4.74 -24.67 2.89
N GLN A 764 4.87 -23.34 2.92
CA GLN A 764 5.76 -22.63 3.82
C GLN A 764 5.21 -22.71 5.25
N GLN A 765 3.95 -22.32 5.43
CA GLN A 765 3.37 -22.15 6.77
C GLN A 765 3.30 -23.46 7.55
N LEU A 766 2.94 -24.57 6.90
CA LEU A 766 2.96 -25.90 7.53
C LEU A 766 4.36 -26.28 8.07
N ASN A 767 5.43 -25.96 7.34
CA ASN A 767 6.79 -26.22 7.80
C ASN A 767 7.17 -25.28 8.98
N SER A 768 6.75 -24.02 8.95
CA SER A 768 6.91 -23.10 10.08
C SER A 768 6.17 -23.57 11.34
N TRP A 769 4.95 -24.09 11.19
CA TRP A 769 4.15 -24.59 12.32
C TRP A 769 4.72 -25.89 12.91
N ILE A 770 5.28 -26.78 12.08
CA ILE A 770 6.07 -27.93 12.56
C ILE A 770 7.30 -27.45 13.33
N GLY A 771 7.98 -26.40 12.83
CA GLY A 771 9.05 -25.71 13.55
C GLY A 771 8.60 -25.24 14.93
N TYR A 772 7.55 -24.44 15.02
CA TYR A 772 7.00 -23.98 16.32
C TYR A 772 6.64 -25.15 17.25
N GLY A 773 6.10 -26.26 16.73
CA GLY A 773 5.83 -27.46 17.52
C GLY A 773 7.09 -28.08 18.14
N ILE A 774 8.17 -28.18 17.36
CA ILE A 774 9.49 -28.62 17.85
C ILE A 774 10.04 -27.62 18.88
N TRP A 775 9.92 -26.32 18.63
CA TRP A 775 10.38 -25.25 19.51
C TRP A 775 9.72 -25.33 20.90
N TYR A 776 8.39 -25.42 20.96
CA TYR A 776 7.65 -25.55 22.23
C TYR A 776 8.15 -26.74 23.07
N VAL A 777 8.32 -27.92 22.45
CA VAL A 777 8.80 -29.12 23.16
C VAL A 777 10.27 -28.96 23.58
N ALA A 778 11.14 -28.45 22.70
CA ALA A 778 12.55 -28.28 22.97
C ALA A 778 12.83 -27.26 24.09
N MET A 779 12.12 -26.14 24.13
CA MET A 779 12.35 -25.09 25.14
C MET A 779 11.93 -25.53 26.54
N LEU A 780 10.80 -26.24 26.64
CA LEU A 780 10.38 -26.84 27.91
C LEU A 780 11.37 -27.93 28.34
N GLY A 781 11.75 -28.84 27.43
CA GLY A 781 12.73 -29.89 27.72
C GLY A 781 14.07 -29.35 28.21
N LEU A 782 14.68 -28.39 27.50
CA LEU A 782 15.97 -27.82 27.84
C LEU A 782 15.93 -27.01 29.16
N TYR A 783 14.90 -26.19 29.36
CA TYR A 783 14.81 -25.36 30.57
C TYR A 783 14.49 -26.19 31.83
N TYR A 784 13.50 -27.09 31.77
CA TYR A 784 13.10 -27.87 32.94
C TYR A 784 14.11 -28.97 33.28
N ASN A 785 14.86 -29.52 32.32
CA ASN A 785 16.01 -30.39 32.58
C ASN A 785 17.30 -29.61 32.93
N ASN A 786 17.24 -28.27 33.03
CA ASN A 786 18.36 -27.40 33.41
C ASN A 786 19.60 -27.50 32.48
N ALA A 787 19.38 -27.73 31.18
CA ALA A 787 20.45 -27.82 30.19
C ALA A 787 21.34 -26.56 30.22
N TRP A 788 22.66 -26.75 30.19
CA TRP A 788 23.67 -25.68 30.34
C TRP A 788 23.50 -24.78 31.59
N GLY A 789 22.76 -25.23 32.61
CA GLY A 789 22.47 -24.45 33.83
C GLY A 789 21.31 -23.46 33.67
N ALA A 790 20.40 -23.68 32.72
CA ALA A 790 19.31 -22.78 32.32
C ALA A 790 18.58 -22.06 33.47
N LYS A 791 18.32 -22.73 34.59
CA LYS A 791 17.55 -22.19 35.74
C LYS A 791 18.31 -21.12 36.55
N ARG A 792 19.59 -20.87 36.27
CA ARG A 792 20.38 -19.76 36.83
C ARG A 792 20.17 -18.43 36.11
N PHE A 793 19.53 -18.45 34.94
CA PHE A 793 19.41 -17.31 34.04
C PHE A 793 17.94 -16.99 33.76
N PRO A 794 17.61 -15.79 33.25
CA PRO A 794 16.28 -15.51 32.69
C PRO A 794 15.94 -16.52 31.59
N PHE A 795 14.65 -16.85 31.46
CA PHE A 795 14.17 -17.84 30.48
C PHE A 795 14.56 -17.47 29.04
N MET A 796 14.43 -16.19 28.68
CA MET A 796 14.85 -15.60 27.39
C MET A 796 15.65 -14.33 27.66
N SER A 797 16.80 -14.15 26.98
CA SER A 797 17.59 -12.92 27.03
C SER A 797 18.65 -12.86 25.92
N THR A 798 18.97 -11.66 25.44
CA THR A 798 20.11 -11.39 24.53
C THR A 798 21.40 -10.99 25.26
N SER A 799 21.35 -10.87 26.60
CA SER A 799 22.53 -10.62 27.45
C SER A 799 23.41 -11.85 27.60
N LEU A 800 24.70 -11.63 27.86
CA LEU A 800 25.61 -12.63 28.39
C LEU A 800 25.60 -12.61 29.93
N PHE A 801 25.92 -13.74 30.56
CA PHE A 801 25.88 -13.91 32.01
C PHE A 801 27.15 -14.55 32.58
N ASN A 802 27.46 -14.25 33.84
CA ASN A 802 28.48 -14.93 34.64
C ASN A 802 27.93 -16.28 35.15
N GLY A 803 28.79 -17.20 35.58
CA GLY A 803 28.37 -18.55 36.04
C GLY A 803 27.45 -18.59 37.27
N ASN A 804 27.33 -17.46 37.99
CA ASN A 804 26.44 -17.22 39.13
C ASN A 804 25.08 -16.59 38.74
N GLY A 805 24.86 -16.25 37.47
CA GLY A 805 23.61 -15.65 36.98
C GLY A 805 23.60 -14.12 36.87
N THR A 806 24.65 -13.40 37.29
CA THR A 806 24.71 -11.93 37.08
C THR A 806 25.06 -11.57 35.63
N ARG A 807 24.71 -10.37 35.17
CA ARG A 807 25.02 -9.91 33.79
C ARG A 807 26.54 -9.82 33.59
N PHE A 808 27.04 -10.42 32.52
CA PHE A 808 28.45 -10.37 32.12
C PHE A 808 28.76 -8.98 31.54
N ASN A 809 29.85 -8.35 32.00
CA ASN A 809 30.33 -7.12 31.38
C ASN A 809 31.23 -7.46 30.18
N THR A 810 30.84 -7.05 28.96
CA THR A 810 31.66 -7.34 27.78
C THR A 810 32.96 -6.54 27.74
N THR A 811 33.05 -5.39 28.41
CA THR A 811 34.28 -4.55 28.36
C THR A 811 35.39 -5.03 29.29
N SER A 812 35.08 -5.84 30.33
CA SER A 812 36.10 -6.32 31.27
C SER A 812 37.05 -7.37 30.70
N ILE A 813 36.73 -7.95 29.54
CA ILE A 813 37.60 -8.91 28.81
C ILE A 813 38.25 -8.34 27.55
N LEU A 814 38.20 -7.01 27.37
CA LEU A 814 38.79 -6.34 26.20
C LEU A 814 40.05 -5.55 26.58
N ASN A 815 40.97 -5.43 25.63
CA ASN A 815 42.06 -4.46 25.67
C ASN A 815 41.63 -3.11 25.03
N GLY A 816 42.50 -2.10 25.08
CA GLY A 816 42.25 -0.79 24.44
C GLY A 816 42.09 -0.87 22.90
N GLU A 817 42.56 -1.97 22.29
CA GLU A 817 42.38 -2.23 20.86
C GLU A 817 41.00 -2.81 20.51
N GLY A 818 40.15 -3.12 21.50
CA GLY A 818 38.82 -3.72 21.29
C GLY A 818 38.87 -5.21 20.94
N THR A 819 40.03 -5.84 21.14
CA THR A 819 40.24 -7.29 21.01
C THR A 819 40.19 -7.95 22.38
N ILE A 820 39.95 -9.27 22.42
CA ILE A 820 39.86 -10.03 23.66
C ILE A 820 41.25 -10.19 24.27
N ASP A 821 41.32 -9.87 25.55
CA ASP A 821 42.49 -9.92 26.40
C ASP A 821 42.43 -11.23 27.21
N GLN A 822 43.38 -12.14 26.97
CA GLN A 822 43.31 -13.51 27.50
C GLN A 822 43.51 -13.56 29.02
N ASP A 823 44.41 -12.74 29.58
CA ASP A 823 44.64 -12.67 31.03
C ASP A 823 43.39 -12.16 31.75
N LYS A 824 42.71 -11.16 31.19
CA LYS A 824 41.41 -10.69 31.69
C LYS A 824 40.29 -11.71 31.50
N LEU A 825 40.29 -12.44 30.39
CA LEU A 825 39.30 -13.50 30.13
C LEU A 825 39.42 -14.63 31.16
N ASP A 826 40.64 -15.04 31.51
CA ASP A 826 40.86 -16.09 32.50
C ASP A 826 40.59 -15.61 33.94
N ALA A 827 40.81 -14.33 34.23
CA ALA A 827 40.42 -13.71 35.50
C ALA A 827 38.90 -13.55 35.69
N VAL A 828 38.13 -13.29 34.61
CA VAL A 828 36.67 -13.09 34.66
C VAL A 828 35.89 -14.39 34.40
N GLY A 829 36.46 -15.31 33.62
CA GLY A 829 35.86 -16.56 33.18
C GLY A 829 35.00 -16.44 31.92
N LEU A 830 34.67 -17.59 31.31
CA LEU A 830 33.89 -17.66 30.06
C LEU A 830 32.41 -17.32 30.27
N PRO A 831 31.81 -16.48 29.41
CA PRO A 831 30.40 -16.10 29.52
C PRO A 831 29.44 -17.29 29.32
N TYR A 832 28.22 -17.11 29.82
CA TYR A 832 27.07 -18.00 29.68
C TYR A 832 25.98 -17.33 28.85
N MET A 833 25.18 -18.14 28.16
CA MET A 833 23.97 -17.75 27.44
C MET A 833 22.77 -18.52 27.99
N THR A 834 21.57 -17.95 27.84
CA THR A 834 20.31 -18.67 28.15
C THR A 834 20.15 -19.89 27.22
N ALA A 835 19.52 -20.96 27.71
CA ALA A 835 19.32 -22.19 26.91
C ALA A 835 18.48 -21.94 25.64
N THR A 836 17.56 -20.97 25.69
CA THR A 836 16.83 -20.42 24.55
C THR A 836 17.77 -19.87 23.48
N THR A 837 18.73 -19.01 23.86
CA THR A 837 19.71 -18.41 22.94
C THR A 837 20.67 -19.45 22.34
N VAL A 838 21.16 -20.40 23.14
CA VAL A 838 22.00 -21.52 22.66
C VAL A 838 21.26 -22.34 21.61
N TRP A 839 19.99 -22.66 21.86
CA TRP A 839 19.16 -23.39 20.90
C TRP A 839 18.86 -22.56 19.65
N GLY A 840 18.59 -21.25 19.78
CA GLY A 840 18.43 -20.35 18.64
C GLY A 840 19.63 -20.40 17.69
N TYR A 841 20.86 -20.38 18.23
CA TYR A 841 22.07 -20.45 17.41
C TYR A 841 22.26 -21.85 16.79
N LEU A 842 21.97 -22.93 17.54
CA LEU A 842 21.94 -24.29 17.02
C LEU A 842 20.94 -24.45 15.86
N THR A 843 19.70 -23.98 16.01
CA THR A 843 18.66 -24.08 14.99
C THR A 843 18.94 -23.25 13.74
N ALA A 844 19.56 -22.08 13.88
CA ALA A 844 20.06 -21.33 12.74
C ALA A 844 21.13 -22.14 11.96
N ASN A 845 22.07 -22.77 12.64
CA ASN A 845 23.08 -23.61 12.00
C ASN A 845 22.49 -24.90 11.38
N LEU A 846 21.52 -25.55 12.04
CA LEU A 846 20.73 -26.64 11.47
C LEU A 846 20.02 -26.21 10.17
N ALA A 847 19.40 -25.03 10.17
CA ALA A 847 18.72 -24.48 9.02
C ALA A 847 19.66 -24.14 7.86
N ILE A 848 20.87 -23.62 8.14
CA ILE A 848 21.88 -23.29 7.12
C ILE A 848 22.48 -24.57 6.50
N GLY A 849 22.76 -25.60 7.29
CA GLY A 849 23.20 -26.90 6.78
C GLY A 849 22.14 -27.57 5.91
N ALA A 850 20.89 -27.54 6.39
CA ALA A 850 19.74 -28.05 5.65
C ALA A 850 19.45 -27.24 4.38
N LEU A 851 19.66 -25.91 4.36
CA LEU A 851 19.43 -25.05 3.19
C LEU A 851 20.19 -25.55 1.97
N ILE A 852 21.51 -25.75 2.11
CA ILE A 852 22.41 -26.12 1.00
C ILE A 852 21.99 -27.47 0.42
N THR A 853 21.88 -28.48 1.28
CA THR A 853 21.57 -29.86 0.85
C THR A 853 20.12 -30.04 0.41
N HIS A 854 19.15 -29.31 0.98
CA HIS A 854 17.76 -29.36 0.55
C HIS A 854 17.60 -28.77 -0.86
N VAL A 855 18.22 -27.61 -1.14
CA VAL A 855 18.17 -27.00 -2.47
C VAL A 855 18.87 -27.89 -3.50
N LEU A 856 20.05 -28.44 -3.19
CA LEU A 856 20.76 -29.36 -4.10
C LEU A 856 19.96 -30.63 -4.42
N ILE A 857 19.39 -31.29 -3.40
CA ILE A 857 18.73 -32.61 -3.55
C ILE A 857 17.35 -32.50 -4.18
N PHE A 858 16.54 -31.52 -3.77
CA PHE A 858 15.14 -31.41 -4.21
C PHE A 858 14.96 -30.51 -5.43
N TYR A 859 15.84 -29.52 -5.63
CA TYR A 859 15.67 -28.48 -6.66
C TYR A 859 16.89 -28.28 -7.58
N GLY A 860 18.00 -29.00 -7.39
CA GLY A 860 19.20 -28.84 -8.22
C GLY A 860 18.97 -29.11 -9.72
N LYS A 861 17.98 -29.94 -10.06
CA LYS A 861 17.52 -30.15 -11.45
C LYS A 861 16.84 -28.92 -12.03
N ASP A 862 16.00 -28.25 -11.24
CA ASP A 862 15.26 -27.06 -11.66
C ASP A 862 16.21 -25.87 -11.81
N MET A 863 17.22 -25.76 -10.95
CA MET A 863 18.33 -24.81 -11.10
C MET A 863 19.10 -25.02 -12.41
N ALA A 864 19.41 -26.27 -12.77
CA ALA A 864 20.11 -26.58 -14.02
C ALA A 864 19.23 -26.32 -15.26
N LEU A 865 17.93 -26.65 -15.18
CA LEU A 865 16.95 -26.35 -16.22
C LEU A 865 16.80 -24.84 -16.43
N ALA A 866 16.71 -24.07 -15.34
CA ALA A 866 16.56 -22.62 -15.40
C ALA A 866 17.74 -21.93 -16.11
N TRP A 867 18.99 -22.36 -15.81
CA TRP A 867 20.18 -21.93 -16.55
C TRP A 867 20.13 -22.29 -18.04
N LYS A 868 19.72 -23.52 -18.38
CA LYS A 868 19.62 -23.98 -19.79
C LYS A 868 18.61 -23.14 -20.57
N GLN A 869 17.42 -22.93 -20.00
CA GLN A 869 16.34 -22.11 -20.60
C GLN A 869 16.76 -20.65 -20.74
N ALA A 870 17.41 -20.06 -19.73
CA ALA A 870 17.86 -18.67 -19.78
C ALA A 870 18.94 -18.44 -20.85
N ARG A 871 19.91 -19.36 -21.00
CA ARG A 871 20.90 -19.31 -22.10
C ARG A 871 20.26 -19.39 -23.49
N ALA A 872 19.17 -20.16 -23.62
CA ALA A 872 18.39 -20.28 -24.84
C ALA A 872 17.30 -19.20 -25.02
N ARG A 873 17.15 -18.26 -24.07
CA ARG A 873 16.01 -17.32 -23.94
C ARG A 873 14.61 -17.98 -23.94
N ALA A 874 14.55 -19.29 -23.75
CA ALA A 874 13.35 -20.13 -23.81
C ALA A 874 12.73 -20.40 -22.41
N GLN A 875 12.74 -19.40 -21.54
CA GLN A 875 12.04 -19.44 -20.25
C GLN A 875 10.53 -19.21 -20.49
N PRO A 876 9.63 -20.13 -20.10
CA PRO A 876 8.20 -20.05 -20.43
C PRO A 876 7.39 -19.11 -19.51
N ASP A 877 8.04 -18.30 -18.67
CA ASP A 877 7.34 -17.29 -17.85
C ASP A 877 6.94 -16.09 -18.72
N PRO A 878 5.64 -15.73 -18.80
CA PRO A 878 5.18 -14.64 -19.66
C PRO A 878 5.77 -13.28 -19.27
N HIS A 879 6.02 -13.02 -17.98
CA HIS A 879 6.67 -11.77 -17.54
C HIS A 879 8.13 -11.70 -17.97
N TYR A 880 8.86 -12.83 -17.97
CA TYR A 880 10.21 -12.90 -18.54
C TYR A 880 10.20 -12.64 -20.05
N GLN A 881 9.27 -13.26 -20.79
CA GLN A 881 9.15 -13.03 -22.24
C GLN A 881 8.80 -11.56 -22.55
N ALA A 882 7.87 -10.95 -21.82
CA ALA A 882 7.57 -9.52 -21.92
C ALA A 882 8.79 -8.63 -21.61
N MET A 883 9.68 -9.05 -20.69
CA MET A 883 10.92 -8.34 -20.36
C MET A 883 12.03 -8.44 -21.41
N LEU A 884 11.96 -9.35 -22.38
CA LEU A 884 13.00 -9.50 -23.42
C LEU A 884 13.13 -8.26 -24.34
N LYS A 885 12.11 -7.40 -24.42
CA LYS A 885 12.18 -6.13 -25.17
C LYS A 885 13.08 -5.08 -24.49
N TYR A 886 13.46 -5.28 -23.22
CA TYR A 886 14.34 -4.35 -22.50
C TYR A 886 15.79 -4.82 -22.42
N ASN A 887 16.68 -3.93 -22.88
CA ASN A 887 18.13 -4.05 -22.75
C ASN A 887 18.55 -4.43 -21.32
N GLU A 888 19.10 -5.64 -21.17
CA GLU A 888 19.71 -6.11 -19.93
C GLU A 888 20.86 -5.21 -19.45
N VAL A 889 21.15 -5.29 -18.16
CA VAL A 889 22.39 -4.74 -17.56
C VAL A 889 23.58 -5.56 -18.09
N PRO A 890 24.57 -4.93 -18.75
CA PRO A 890 25.78 -5.64 -19.17
C PRO A 890 26.52 -6.19 -17.94
N MET A 891 27.07 -7.41 -18.02
CA MET A 891 27.81 -8.00 -16.90
C MET A 891 29.01 -7.16 -16.44
N TRP A 892 29.58 -6.32 -17.33
CA TRP A 892 30.64 -5.40 -16.96
C TRP A 892 30.19 -4.26 -16.03
N TRP A 893 28.89 -3.91 -15.96
CA TRP A 893 28.38 -2.97 -14.95
C TRP A 893 28.47 -3.58 -13.55
N TYR A 894 28.08 -4.86 -13.41
CA TYR A 894 28.23 -5.59 -12.15
C TYR A 894 29.71 -5.81 -11.79
N ALA A 895 30.58 -6.06 -12.78
CA ALA A 895 32.03 -6.18 -12.54
C ALA A 895 32.69 -4.84 -12.13
N ALA A 896 32.33 -3.73 -12.78
CA ALA A 896 32.82 -2.40 -12.40
C ALA A 896 32.34 -1.99 -11.00
N LEU A 897 31.06 -2.25 -10.68
CA LEU A 897 30.54 -2.06 -9.33
C LEU A 897 31.26 -2.94 -8.31
N PHE A 898 31.52 -4.22 -8.64
CA PHE A 898 32.31 -5.11 -7.78
C PHE A 898 33.69 -4.53 -7.48
N VAL A 899 34.45 -4.09 -8.50
CA VAL A 899 35.78 -3.51 -8.31
C VAL A 899 35.74 -2.26 -7.43
N LEU A 900 34.76 -1.36 -7.63
CA LEU A 900 34.60 -0.18 -6.78
C LEU A 900 34.29 -0.55 -5.33
N CYS A 901 33.33 -1.45 -5.08
CA CYS A 901 32.96 -1.89 -3.75
C CYS A 901 34.07 -2.71 -3.06
N PHE A 902 34.84 -3.47 -3.84
CA PHE A 902 36.00 -4.23 -3.41
C PHE A 902 37.14 -3.32 -2.96
N VAL A 903 37.49 -2.32 -3.78
CA VAL A 903 38.54 -1.34 -3.42
C VAL A 903 38.09 -0.48 -2.22
N ALA A 904 36.83 -0.06 -2.16
CA ALA A 904 36.30 0.65 -1.00
C ALA A 904 36.39 -0.17 0.29
N GLY A 905 35.99 -1.45 0.24
CA GLY A 905 36.11 -2.38 1.38
C GLY A 905 37.57 -2.63 1.77
N LEU A 906 38.46 -2.83 0.78
CA LEU A 906 39.89 -3.00 1.01
C LEU A 906 40.52 -1.78 1.71
N VAL A 907 40.18 -0.56 1.28
CA VAL A 907 40.62 0.69 1.92
C VAL A 907 40.11 0.78 3.36
N VAL A 908 38.87 0.38 3.64
CA VAL A 908 38.30 0.35 4.99
C VAL A 908 39.00 -0.67 5.90
N ASN A 909 39.35 -1.85 5.38
CA ASN A 909 40.10 -2.84 6.15
C ASN A 909 41.56 -2.40 6.43
N ILE A 910 42.20 -1.70 5.48
CA ILE A 910 43.60 -1.23 5.62
C ILE A 910 43.73 0.05 6.45
N LYS A 911 42.79 1.01 6.35
CA LYS A 911 42.89 2.34 6.97
C LYS A 911 41.82 2.64 8.03
N GLY A 912 40.81 1.78 8.17
CA GLY A 912 39.61 2.05 8.99
C GLY A 912 39.58 1.36 10.35
N GLU A 913 40.70 0.83 10.83
CA GLU A 913 40.87 0.24 12.19
C GLU A 913 39.91 -0.92 12.56
N THR A 914 39.22 -1.51 11.59
CA THR A 914 38.19 -2.57 11.75
C THR A 914 38.65 -3.87 12.44
N THR A 915 39.95 -4.03 12.71
CA THR A 915 40.66 -5.24 13.17
C THR A 915 40.61 -6.46 12.21
N LEU A 916 39.86 -6.37 11.10
CA LEU A 916 39.75 -7.40 10.06
C LEU A 916 40.89 -7.25 9.04
N PRO A 917 41.72 -8.30 8.79
CA PRO A 917 42.77 -8.21 7.78
C PRO A 917 42.20 -8.25 6.36
N ALA A 918 42.91 -7.65 5.41
CA ALA A 918 42.51 -7.56 4.00
C ALA A 918 42.14 -8.92 3.35
N TRP A 919 42.81 -10.02 3.73
CA TRP A 919 42.46 -11.37 3.25
C TRP A 919 41.17 -11.91 3.88
N GLY A 920 40.88 -11.55 5.14
CA GLY A 920 39.66 -11.92 5.84
C GLY A 920 38.42 -11.34 5.17
N TYR A 921 38.53 -10.11 4.67
CA TYR A 921 37.53 -9.47 3.82
C TYR A 921 37.26 -10.26 2.52
N VAL A 922 38.29 -10.76 1.84
CA VAL A 922 38.14 -11.63 0.65
C VAL A 922 37.41 -12.93 1.01
N VAL A 923 37.77 -13.56 2.14
CA VAL A 923 37.09 -14.78 2.62
C VAL A 923 35.63 -14.52 2.96
N ALA A 924 35.28 -13.37 3.56
CA ALA A 924 33.90 -12.98 3.82
C ALA A 924 33.07 -12.92 2.52
N LEU A 925 33.59 -12.23 1.49
CA LEU A 925 32.93 -12.15 0.18
C LEU A 925 32.74 -13.53 -0.47
N LEU A 926 33.74 -14.42 -0.37
CA LEU A 926 33.65 -15.79 -0.89
C LEU A 926 32.59 -16.62 -0.17
N VAL A 927 32.50 -16.53 1.17
CA VAL A 927 31.44 -17.19 1.96
C VAL A 927 30.06 -16.65 1.56
N GLY A 928 29.93 -15.33 1.38
CA GLY A 928 28.71 -14.71 0.87
C GLY A 928 28.31 -15.25 -0.52
N ALA A 929 29.26 -15.26 -1.46
CA ALA A 929 29.08 -15.73 -2.83
C ALA A 929 28.68 -17.20 -2.93
N CYS A 930 29.25 -18.08 -2.09
CA CYS A 930 28.94 -19.51 -2.10
C CYS A 930 27.54 -19.82 -1.58
N ILE A 931 27.02 -19.05 -0.62
CA ILE A 931 25.74 -19.34 0.05
C ILE A 931 24.55 -18.58 -0.56
N ALA A 932 24.79 -17.43 -1.20
CA ALA A 932 23.74 -16.62 -1.84
C ALA A 932 22.83 -17.41 -2.81
N PRO A 933 23.34 -18.30 -3.70
CA PRO A 933 22.49 -19.04 -4.65
C PRO A 933 21.38 -19.85 -3.95
N PHE A 934 21.73 -20.55 -2.87
CA PHE A 934 20.77 -21.38 -2.12
C PHE A 934 19.76 -20.52 -1.36
N SER A 935 20.23 -19.44 -0.70
CA SER A 935 19.38 -18.54 0.09
C SER A 935 18.36 -17.79 -0.78
N CYS A 936 18.82 -17.20 -1.88
CA CYS A 936 17.95 -16.49 -2.83
C CYS A 936 16.93 -17.42 -3.48
N PHE A 937 17.32 -18.64 -3.86
CA PHE A 937 16.44 -19.63 -4.49
C PHE A 937 15.37 -20.14 -3.52
N LEU A 938 15.70 -20.41 -2.25
CA LEU A 938 14.70 -20.76 -1.24
C LEU A 938 13.72 -19.61 -0.97
N TYR A 939 14.23 -18.37 -0.83
CA TYR A 939 13.38 -17.20 -0.63
C TYR A 939 12.40 -17.01 -1.80
N GLY A 940 12.86 -17.13 -3.05
CA GLY A 940 11.99 -17.03 -4.23
C GLY A 940 10.83 -18.05 -4.20
N LEU A 941 11.13 -19.32 -3.89
CA LEU A 941 10.15 -20.41 -3.87
C LEU A 941 9.14 -20.38 -2.72
N TYR A 942 9.52 -19.85 -1.55
CA TYR A 942 8.75 -19.95 -0.30
C TYR A 942 8.34 -18.61 0.32
N GLY A 943 8.99 -17.50 -0.04
CA GLY A 943 8.77 -16.17 0.55
C GLY A 943 9.52 -15.91 1.87
N THR A 944 10.31 -16.88 2.35
CA THR A 944 11.13 -16.76 3.57
C THR A 944 12.51 -17.39 3.35
N GLY A 945 13.57 -16.68 3.72
CA GLY A 945 14.96 -17.17 3.68
C GLY A 945 15.46 -17.66 5.04
N ILE A 946 16.72 -18.10 5.08
CA ILE A 946 17.39 -18.55 6.31
C ILE A 946 18.44 -17.52 6.73
N GLY A 947 18.50 -17.18 8.03
CA GLY A 947 19.44 -16.18 8.56
C GLY A 947 20.88 -16.69 8.62
N THR A 948 21.69 -16.45 7.58
CA THR A 948 23.08 -16.92 7.47
C THR A 948 24.11 -16.21 8.39
N ASN A 949 23.65 -15.37 9.32
CA ASN A 949 24.48 -14.59 10.26
C ASN A 949 25.35 -15.50 11.14
N GLN A 950 24.79 -16.60 11.65
CA GLN A 950 25.51 -17.53 12.53
C GLN A 950 26.65 -18.25 11.82
N LEU A 951 26.46 -18.77 10.59
CA LEU A 951 27.55 -19.30 9.76
C LEU A 951 28.64 -18.25 9.52
N SER A 952 28.23 -17.01 9.22
CA SER A 952 29.13 -15.91 8.91
C SER A 952 30.03 -15.57 10.10
N LYS A 953 29.45 -15.44 11.29
CA LYS A 953 30.18 -15.22 12.54
C LYS A 953 30.97 -16.43 13.01
N MET A 954 30.52 -17.65 12.73
CA MET A 954 31.25 -18.89 13.01
C MET A 954 32.54 -18.98 12.18
N VAL A 955 32.48 -18.74 10.86
CA VAL A 955 33.67 -18.72 10.02
C VAL A 955 34.61 -17.61 10.48
N ALA A 956 34.09 -16.40 10.69
CA ALA A 956 34.89 -15.27 11.20
C ALA A 956 35.59 -15.58 12.53
N GLY A 957 34.90 -16.24 13.47
CA GLY A 957 35.45 -16.65 14.76
C GLY A 957 36.53 -17.73 14.66
N ALA A 958 36.44 -18.60 13.65
CA ALA A 958 37.44 -19.63 13.37
C ALA A 958 38.70 -19.07 12.68
N VAL A 959 38.56 -18.07 11.79
CA VAL A 959 39.71 -17.48 11.06
C VAL A 959 40.30 -16.24 11.75
N HIS A 960 39.55 -15.57 12.63
CA HIS A 960 39.95 -14.37 13.38
C HIS A 960 39.54 -14.48 14.88
N PRO A 961 40.07 -15.47 15.62
CA PRO A 961 39.79 -15.61 17.05
C PRO A 961 40.22 -14.35 17.83
N GLY A 962 39.51 -14.07 18.93
CA GLY A 962 39.79 -12.93 19.81
C GLY A 962 39.46 -11.55 19.24
N ARG A 963 38.84 -11.43 18.05
CA ARG A 963 38.54 -10.13 17.40
C ARG A 963 37.04 -9.90 17.18
N PRO A 964 36.30 -9.37 18.17
CA PRO A 964 34.85 -9.10 18.06
C PRO A 964 34.48 -8.12 16.94
N LEU A 965 35.27 -7.06 16.75
CA LEU A 965 35.04 -6.09 15.68
C LEU A 965 35.25 -6.73 14.30
N ALA A 966 36.34 -7.48 14.10
CA ALA A 966 36.54 -8.25 12.87
C ALA A 966 35.41 -9.24 12.61
N ASN A 967 34.85 -9.86 13.66
CA ASN A 967 33.70 -10.75 13.56
C ASN A 967 32.44 -10.04 13.01
N LEU A 968 32.16 -8.82 13.47
CA LEU A 968 31.07 -7.97 12.96
C LEU A 968 31.31 -7.54 11.50
N TYR A 969 32.49 -7.01 11.19
CA TYR A 969 32.84 -6.56 9.84
C TYR A 969 32.82 -7.72 8.83
N PHE A 970 33.36 -8.89 9.17
CA PHE A 970 33.28 -10.11 8.35
C PHE A 970 31.81 -10.50 8.13
N ALA A 971 30.99 -10.50 9.18
CA ALA A 971 29.57 -10.84 9.08
C ALA A 971 28.83 -9.89 8.14
N SER A 972 29.14 -8.58 8.14
CA SER A 972 28.54 -7.66 7.17
C SER A 972 28.99 -7.93 5.72
N TRP A 973 30.26 -8.24 5.47
CA TRP A 973 30.70 -8.59 4.11
C TRP A 973 30.37 -10.03 3.64
N SER A 974 29.68 -10.83 4.46
CA SER A 974 29.25 -12.19 4.11
C SER A 974 27.74 -12.40 4.22
N HIS A 975 27.16 -12.19 5.41
CA HIS A 975 25.72 -12.31 5.65
C HIS A 975 24.92 -11.23 4.92
N GLN A 976 25.33 -9.96 5.00
CA GLN A 976 24.56 -8.87 4.37
C GLN A 976 24.69 -8.94 2.86
N VAL A 977 25.85 -9.34 2.32
CA VAL A 977 26.03 -9.65 0.90
C VAL A 977 25.00 -10.68 0.39
N ILE A 978 24.60 -11.65 1.21
CA ILE A 978 23.50 -12.60 0.91
C ILE A 978 22.12 -11.91 1.03
N LEU A 979 21.84 -11.18 2.13
CA LEU A 979 20.55 -10.51 2.32
C LEU A 979 20.27 -9.44 1.26
N LEU A 980 21.29 -8.70 0.85
CA LEU A 980 21.24 -7.71 -0.22
C LEU A 980 21.01 -8.36 -1.59
N ALA A 981 21.60 -9.53 -1.84
CA ALA A 981 21.28 -10.31 -3.03
C ALA A 981 19.82 -10.81 -3.00
N VAL A 982 19.28 -11.20 -1.83
CA VAL A 982 17.85 -11.54 -1.66
C VAL A 982 16.96 -10.31 -1.90
N ASN A 983 17.25 -9.17 -1.28
CA ASN A 983 16.47 -7.93 -1.39
C ASN A 983 16.49 -7.36 -2.81
N LEU A 984 17.65 -7.35 -3.48
CA LEU A 984 17.78 -6.95 -4.88
C LEU A 984 17.02 -7.93 -5.79
N ALA A 985 17.13 -9.24 -5.58
CA ALA A 985 16.41 -10.21 -6.40
C ALA A 985 14.88 -10.14 -6.21
N ASN A 986 14.43 -9.89 -4.99
CA ASN A 986 13.05 -9.59 -4.63
C ASN A 986 12.54 -8.39 -5.43
N TRP A 987 13.23 -7.24 -5.36
CA TRP A 987 12.87 -6.06 -6.13
C TRP A 987 13.03 -6.24 -7.64
N LEU A 988 14.00 -7.03 -8.13
CA LEU A 988 14.09 -7.39 -9.54
C LEU A 988 12.91 -8.27 -10.00
N LYS A 989 12.34 -9.12 -9.15
CA LYS A 989 11.11 -9.86 -9.46
C LYS A 989 9.88 -8.94 -9.45
N VAL A 990 9.77 -8.01 -8.50
CA VAL A 990 8.79 -6.89 -8.59
C VAL A 990 8.98 -6.14 -9.91
N GLY A 991 10.22 -5.91 -10.31
CA GLY A 991 10.63 -5.29 -11.57
C GLY A 991 10.25 -6.10 -12.82
N GLN A 992 10.28 -7.45 -12.78
CA GLN A 992 9.78 -8.32 -13.84
C GLN A 992 8.23 -8.29 -13.89
N TYR A 993 7.55 -8.25 -12.75
CA TYR A 993 6.09 -8.16 -12.68
C TYR A 993 5.53 -6.78 -13.08
N THR A 994 6.29 -5.69 -12.91
CA THR A 994 5.91 -4.30 -13.28
C THR A 994 6.69 -3.73 -14.48
N LYS A 995 7.57 -4.54 -15.05
CA LYS A 995 8.35 -4.38 -16.30
C LYS A 995 9.23 -3.14 -16.34
N ILE A 996 9.93 -2.92 -15.24
CA ILE A 996 10.93 -1.86 -15.10
C ILE A 996 12.19 -2.25 -15.87
N PRO A 997 12.70 -1.40 -16.79
CA PRO A 997 13.93 -1.71 -17.52
C PRO A 997 15.09 -2.05 -16.60
N HIS A 998 15.76 -3.18 -16.84
CA HIS A 998 16.82 -3.73 -15.98
C HIS A 998 17.90 -2.71 -15.58
N ARG A 999 18.29 -1.82 -16.51
CA ARG A 999 19.31 -0.77 -16.28
C ARG A 999 18.84 0.33 -15.33
N VAL A 1000 17.56 0.66 -15.34
CA VAL A 1000 16.97 1.60 -14.37
C VAL A 1000 16.92 0.96 -12.99
N MET A 1001 16.43 -0.28 -12.88
CA MET A 1001 16.42 -1.04 -11.62
C MET A 1001 17.81 -1.09 -10.96
N PHE A 1002 18.87 -1.27 -11.74
CA PHE A 1002 20.24 -1.26 -11.23
C PHE A 1002 20.65 0.12 -10.68
N GLY A 1003 20.53 1.17 -11.50
CA GLY A 1003 20.98 2.52 -11.12
C GLY A 1003 20.21 3.11 -9.92
N THR A 1004 18.90 2.90 -9.85
CA THR A 1004 18.05 3.50 -8.81
C THR A 1004 18.19 2.80 -7.47
N GLN A 1005 18.43 1.48 -7.45
CA GLN A 1005 18.75 0.76 -6.21
C GLN A 1005 20.13 1.13 -5.66
N VAL A 1006 21.14 1.32 -6.53
CA VAL A 1006 22.46 1.81 -6.12
C VAL A 1006 22.32 3.20 -5.50
N TYR A 1007 21.58 4.10 -6.16
CA TYR A 1007 21.30 5.45 -5.66
C TYR A 1007 20.59 5.44 -4.29
N GLY A 1008 19.44 4.78 -4.18
CA GLY A 1008 18.65 4.73 -2.94
C GLY A 1008 19.43 4.12 -1.79
N THR A 1009 20.16 3.03 -2.04
CA THR A 1009 20.99 2.35 -1.02
C THR A 1009 22.08 3.27 -0.46
N LEU A 1010 22.77 4.05 -1.31
CA LEU A 1010 23.81 4.98 -0.86
C LEU A 1010 23.22 6.21 -0.15
N LEU A 1011 22.09 6.71 -0.61
CA LEU A 1011 21.39 7.83 0.02
C LEU A 1011 20.88 7.44 1.43
N GLY A 1012 20.22 6.29 1.54
CA GLY A 1012 19.69 5.80 2.82
C GLY A 1012 20.78 5.33 3.77
N ALA A 1013 21.93 4.85 3.29
CA ALA A 1013 23.11 4.67 4.13
C ALA A 1013 23.52 5.96 4.85
N GLY A 1014 23.53 7.10 4.14
CA GLY A 1014 23.80 8.41 4.72
C GLY A 1014 22.77 8.85 5.76
N PHE A 1015 21.47 8.75 5.45
CA PHE A 1015 20.41 9.10 6.39
C PHE A 1015 20.38 8.19 7.63
N ASN A 1016 20.47 6.88 7.44
CA ASN A 1016 20.54 5.92 8.55
C ASN A 1016 21.73 6.22 9.47
N TYR A 1017 22.92 6.51 8.91
CA TYR A 1017 24.10 6.89 9.70
C TYR A 1017 23.88 8.18 10.51
N ALA A 1018 23.27 9.22 9.91
CA ALA A 1018 22.98 10.47 10.59
C ALA A 1018 21.97 10.29 11.74
N VAL A 1019 20.87 9.56 11.50
CA VAL A 1019 19.83 9.28 12.50
C VAL A 1019 20.38 8.42 13.64
N MET A 1020 21.13 7.35 13.32
CA MET A 1020 21.82 6.53 14.32
C MET A 1020 22.76 7.37 15.19
N THR A 1021 23.58 8.22 14.57
CA THR A 1021 24.52 9.09 15.30
C THR A 1021 23.78 9.99 16.29
N THR A 1022 22.67 10.58 15.89
CA THR A 1022 21.81 11.41 16.77
C THR A 1022 21.20 10.59 17.91
N ILE A 1023 20.59 9.43 17.63
CA ILE A 1023 19.95 8.59 18.66
C ILE A 1023 20.97 8.07 19.66
N VAL A 1024 22.08 7.48 19.19
CA VAL A 1024 23.12 6.91 20.05
C VAL A 1024 23.79 7.98 20.91
N SER A 1025 24.05 9.18 20.38
CA SER A 1025 24.67 10.26 21.17
C SER A 1025 23.74 10.76 22.27
N ASN A 1026 22.44 10.96 21.98
CA ASN A 1026 21.49 11.53 22.92
C ASN A 1026 20.96 10.52 23.95
N GLN A 1027 20.84 9.24 23.58
CA GLN A 1027 20.21 8.20 24.42
C GLN A 1027 21.20 7.15 24.96
N ARG A 1028 22.52 7.34 24.82
CA ARG A 1028 23.56 6.34 25.12
C ARG A 1028 23.35 5.58 26.43
N ARG A 1029 23.04 6.31 27.52
CA ARG A 1029 22.87 5.72 28.87
C ARG A 1029 21.75 4.68 28.92
N VAL A 1030 20.65 4.90 28.19
CA VAL A 1030 19.52 3.96 28.11
C VAL A 1030 19.84 2.80 27.16
N LEU A 1031 20.53 3.09 26.05
CA LEU A 1031 20.85 2.11 25.01
C LEU A 1031 21.94 1.10 25.40
N LEU A 1032 22.58 1.26 26.57
CA LEU A 1032 23.43 0.24 27.20
C LEU A 1032 22.62 -0.83 27.97
N ASP A 1033 21.31 -0.61 28.17
CA ASP A 1033 20.41 -1.59 28.75
C ASP A 1033 19.51 -2.27 27.69
N PRO A 1034 19.55 -3.61 27.57
CA PRO A 1034 18.61 -4.38 26.75
C PRO A 1034 17.15 -4.28 27.21
N ALA A 1035 16.89 -4.06 28.50
CA ALA A 1035 15.55 -3.73 28.98
C ALA A 1035 15.18 -2.30 28.56
N GLY A 1036 16.03 -1.33 28.90
CA GLY A 1036 15.87 0.07 28.51
C GLY A 1036 14.66 0.72 29.18
N THR A 1037 13.87 1.47 28.40
CA THR A 1037 12.59 2.05 28.80
C THR A 1037 11.49 1.62 27.83
N ASN A 1038 10.23 1.95 28.11
CA ASN A 1038 9.10 1.70 27.20
C ASN A 1038 9.24 2.39 25.81
N ILE A 1039 10.23 3.28 25.64
CA ILE A 1039 10.49 4.02 24.40
C ILE A 1039 11.76 3.52 23.70
N TRP A 1040 12.85 3.28 24.44
CA TRP A 1040 14.18 3.00 23.90
C TRP A 1040 14.81 1.74 24.51
N SER A 1041 15.43 0.88 23.71
CA SER A 1041 16.11 -0.34 24.16
C SER A 1041 17.39 -0.61 23.38
N GLY A 1042 18.44 -1.05 24.09
CA GLY A 1042 19.68 -1.55 23.50
C GLY A 1042 19.61 -2.99 22.97
N SER A 1043 18.47 -3.68 23.07
CA SER A 1043 18.38 -5.15 22.92
C SER A 1043 18.90 -5.69 21.58
N THR A 1044 18.61 -5.01 20.47
CA THR A 1044 19.12 -5.30 19.12
C THR A 1044 20.66 -5.29 19.10
N TYR A 1045 21.25 -4.19 19.55
CA TYR A 1045 22.68 -3.93 19.49
C TYR A 1045 23.47 -4.72 20.52
N GLN A 1046 22.89 -4.97 21.70
CA GLN A 1046 23.40 -5.96 22.65
C GLN A 1046 23.40 -7.37 22.02
N SER A 1047 22.36 -7.78 21.30
CA SER A 1047 22.34 -9.10 20.65
C SER A 1047 23.47 -9.24 19.62
N LEU A 1048 23.69 -8.20 18.80
CA LEU A 1048 24.79 -8.15 17.84
C LEU A 1048 26.16 -8.25 18.53
N ASN A 1049 26.37 -7.50 19.62
CA ASN A 1049 27.60 -7.52 20.41
C ASN A 1049 27.82 -8.85 21.16
N SER A 1050 26.79 -9.39 21.81
CA SER A 1050 26.83 -10.71 22.48
C SER A 1050 27.22 -11.83 21.51
N GLN A 1051 26.69 -11.81 20.29
CA GLN A 1051 27.10 -12.73 19.23
C GLN A 1051 28.56 -12.51 18.81
N ALA A 1052 29.01 -11.26 18.65
CA ALA A 1052 30.39 -10.95 18.26
C ALA A 1052 31.43 -11.38 19.30
N ILE A 1053 31.14 -11.16 20.60
CA ILE A 1053 31.96 -11.59 21.72
C ILE A 1053 32.01 -13.13 21.79
N THR A 1054 30.87 -13.81 21.74
CA THR A 1054 30.84 -15.28 21.86
C THR A 1054 31.46 -15.99 20.65
N TRP A 1055 31.36 -15.43 19.44
CA TRP A 1055 32.06 -15.96 18.27
C TRP A 1055 33.53 -15.54 18.18
N ALA A 1056 33.96 -14.42 18.77
CA ALA A 1056 35.39 -14.16 18.97
C ALA A 1056 36.01 -15.19 19.96
N LEU A 1057 35.22 -15.73 20.89
CA LEU A 1057 35.55 -16.85 21.78
C LEU A 1057 35.23 -18.23 21.17
N ALA A 1058 35.25 -18.38 19.84
CA ALA A 1058 34.79 -19.60 19.18
C ALA A 1058 35.47 -20.88 19.67
N GLY A 1059 36.80 -20.85 19.87
CA GLY A 1059 37.56 -22.01 20.36
C GLY A 1059 37.11 -22.45 21.76
N GLN A 1060 36.96 -21.50 22.68
CA GLN A 1060 36.61 -21.75 24.08
C GLN A 1060 35.12 -22.10 24.27
N MET A 1061 34.22 -21.51 23.48
CA MET A 1061 32.77 -21.68 23.66
C MET A 1061 32.15 -22.76 22.78
N TYR A 1062 32.62 -22.89 21.54
CA TYR A 1062 32.03 -23.74 20.50
C TYR A 1062 32.98 -24.82 19.94
N GLY A 1063 34.27 -24.80 20.32
CA GLY A 1063 35.25 -25.85 19.97
C GLY A 1063 34.94 -27.20 20.63
N ALA A 1064 35.78 -28.21 20.37
CA ALA A 1064 35.51 -29.59 20.78
C ALA A 1064 35.32 -29.80 22.31
N GLY A 1065 36.04 -29.04 23.13
CA GLY A 1065 35.85 -29.00 24.59
C GLY A 1065 34.92 -27.88 25.08
N GLY A 1066 34.33 -27.11 24.17
CA GLY A 1066 33.50 -25.94 24.47
C GLY A 1066 32.08 -26.32 24.90
N ARG A 1067 31.54 -25.56 25.86
CA ARG A 1067 30.21 -25.79 26.48
C ARG A 1067 29.06 -25.92 25.47
N TYR A 1068 29.21 -25.30 24.31
CA TYR A 1068 28.19 -25.19 23.27
C TYR A 1068 28.60 -25.84 21.93
N VAL A 1069 29.51 -26.82 21.95
CA VAL A 1069 30.01 -27.57 20.76
C VAL A 1069 28.93 -28.09 19.80
N LEU A 1070 27.72 -28.35 20.29
CA LEU A 1070 26.59 -28.75 19.46
C LEU A 1070 26.18 -27.68 18.43
N VAL A 1071 26.36 -26.39 18.74
CA VAL A 1071 25.96 -25.25 17.90
C VAL A 1071 26.61 -25.27 16.52
N PRO A 1072 27.95 -25.33 16.34
CA PRO A 1072 28.56 -25.47 15.01
C PRO A 1072 28.28 -26.84 14.36
N LEU A 1073 28.22 -27.93 15.15
CA LEU A 1073 27.83 -29.26 14.64
C LEU A 1073 26.43 -29.27 14.03
N GLY A 1074 25.57 -28.32 14.40
CA GLY A 1074 24.30 -28.05 13.74
C GLY A 1074 24.38 -27.94 12.22
N LEU A 1075 25.47 -27.42 11.64
CA LEU A 1075 25.63 -27.37 10.18
C LEU A 1075 25.69 -28.78 9.54
N LEU A 1076 26.42 -29.72 10.16
CA LEU A 1076 26.55 -31.09 9.67
C LEU A 1076 25.28 -31.90 9.91
N ILE A 1077 24.70 -31.79 11.11
CA ILE A 1077 23.43 -32.44 11.47
C ILE A 1077 22.31 -31.93 10.55
N GLY A 1078 22.26 -30.61 10.32
CA GLY A 1078 21.32 -29.95 9.42
C GLY A 1078 21.46 -30.43 7.98
N ALA A 1079 22.69 -30.56 7.49
CA ALA A 1079 22.97 -31.09 6.16
C ALA A 1079 22.51 -32.55 5.96
N ALA A 1080 22.42 -33.34 7.04
CA ALA A 1080 21.86 -34.70 6.97
C ALA A 1080 20.32 -34.72 6.88
N LEU A 1081 19.60 -33.73 7.41
CA LEU A 1081 18.13 -33.75 7.46
C LEU A 1081 17.46 -33.86 6.07
N PRO A 1082 17.88 -33.13 5.01
CA PRO A 1082 17.32 -33.33 3.67
C PRO A 1082 17.70 -34.67 3.03
N VAL A 1083 18.89 -35.20 3.33
CA VAL A 1083 19.34 -36.52 2.84
C VAL A 1083 18.46 -37.61 3.43
N LEU A 1084 18.19 -37.56 4.74
CA LEU A 1084 17.26 -38.45 5.43
C LEU A 1084 15.86 -38.31 4.85
N HIS A 1085 15.32 -37.09 4.72
CA HIS A 1085 14.00 -36.85 4.14
C HIS A 1085 13.87 -37.44 2.72
N TRP A 1086 14.90 -37.29 1.87
CA TRP A 1086 14.94 -37.86 0.52
C TRP A 1086 15.01 -39.39 0.52
N ALA A 1087 15.83 -40.00 1.37
CA ALA A 1087 15.94 -41.45 1.50
C ALA A 1087 14.63 -42.07 2.04
N LEU A 1088 14.03 -41.43 3.04
CA LEU A 1088 12.72 -41.77 3.59
C LEU A 1088 11.61 -41.63 2.53
N GLY A 1089 11.65 -40.59 1.70
CA GLY A 1089 10.76 -40.42 0.55
C GLY A 1089 11.01 -41.43 -0.57
N ARG A 1090 12.20 -42.01 -0.69
CA ARG A 1090 12.46 -43.17 -1.56
C ARG A 1090 11.83 -44.46 -1.00
N ALA A 1091 12.04 -44.75 0.28
CA ALA A 1091 11.50 -45.93 0.96
C ALA A 1091 9.97 -45.94 1.05
N TRP A 1092 9.35 -44.79 1.34
CA TRP A 1092 7.90 -44.64 1.48
C TRP A 1092 7.35 -43.59 0.50
N PRO A 1093 6.95 -43.98 -0.73
CA PRO A 1093 6.46 -43.06 -1.76
C PRO A 1093 5.32 -42.14 -1.32
N ARG A 1094 4.46 -42.58 -0.38
CA ARG A 1094 3.39 -41.75 0.21
C ARG A 1094 3.90 -40.46 0.87
N MET A 1095 5.14 -40.45 1.38
CA MET A 1095 5.71 -39.25 2.01
C MET A 1095 6.15 -38.20 0.99
N ARG A 1096 6.37 -38.55 -0.29
CA ARG A 1096 6.62 -37.57 -1.36
C ARG A 1096 5.44 -36.64 -1.63
N ALA A 1097 4.23 -36.99 -1.16
CA ALA A 1097 3.06 -36.13 -1.25
C ALA A 1097 3.06 -35.00 -0.19
N TRP A 1098 3.97 -35.02 0.79
CA TRP A 1098 4.08 -34.00 1.82
C TRP A 1098 5.20 -33.01 1.46
N PRO A 1099 4.91 -31.70 1.28
CA PRO A 1099 5.91 -30.71 0.84
C PRO A 1099 6.79 -30.22 2.01
N ILE A 1100 7.47 -31.15 2.67
CA ILE A 1100 8.32 -30.89 3.84
C ILE A 1100 9.63 -30.21 3.39
N ASN A 1101 9.94 -29.06 3.97
CA ASN A 1101 11.18 -28.33 3.79
C ASN A 1101 11.93 -28.27 5.12
N THR A 1102 12.92 -29.14 5.27
CA THR A 1102 13.69 -29.32 6.51
C THR A 1102 14.50 -28.09 6.92
N ALA A 1103 14.88 -27.21 5.99
CA ALA A 1103 15.56 -25.96 6.33
C ALA A 1103 14.61 -24.95 7.01
N ILE A 1104 13.39 -24.82 6.48
CA ILE A 1104 12.34 -23.97 7.07
C ILE A 1104 11.91 -24.54 8.44
N VAL A 1105 11.67 -25.85 8.54
CA VAL A 1105 11.37 -26.51 9.83
C VAL A 1105 12.47 -26.23 10.86
N SER A 1106 13.74 -26.42 10.49
CA SER A 1106 14.88 -26.18 11.40
C SER A 1106 14.98 -24.71 11.83
N SER A 1107 14.70 -23.75 10.94
CA SER A 1107 14.74 -22.32 11.28
C SER A 1107 13.65 -21.96 12.29
N TYR A 1108 12.39 -22.30 11.97
CA TYR A 1108 11.25 -22.00 12.84
C TYR A 1108 11.23 -22.83 14.13
N ALA A 1109 12.06 -23.88 14.23
CA ALA A 1109 12.28 -24.63 15.48
C ALA A 1109 13.05 -23.84 16.55
N GLY A 1110 13.64 -22.67 16.26
CA GLY A 1110 14.29 -21.85 17.29
C GLY A 1110 14.48 -20.37 16.97
N GLN A 1111 13.94 -19.86 15.86
CA GLN A 1111 14.00 -18.45 15.47
C GLN A 1111 13.55 -17.47 16.56
N VAL A 1112 12.53 -17.83 17.36
CA VAL A 1112 11.91 -16.93 18.36
C VAL A 1112 12.55 -17.09 19.75
N TYR A 1113 13.88 -17.08 19.85
CA TYR A 1113 14.62 -17.27 21.11
C TYR A 1113 14.68 -16.01 22.01
N TYR A 1114 14.26 -14.86 21.49
CA TYR A 1114 14.13 -13.58 22.21
C TYR A 1114 12.97 -12.76 21.62
N GLY A 1115 12.57 -11.69 22.30
CA GLY A 1115 11.51 -10.78 21.83
C GLY A 1115 10.10 -11.21 22.24
N ASN A 1116 9.08 -10.79 21.49
CA ASN A 1116 7.67 -11.11 21.77
C ASN A 1116 7.21 -12.37 21.02
N THR A 1117 6.39 -13.19 21.68
CA THR A 1117 5.93 -14.53 21.23
C THR A 1117 4.42 -14.63 21.09
N SER A 1118 3.66 -13.63 21.55
CA SER A 1118 2.18 -13.63 21.61
C SER A 1118 1.46 -13.72 20.26
N TRP A 1119 2.12 -13.34 19.17
CA TRP A 1119 1.55 -13.30 17.83
C TRP A 1119 1.52 -14.66 17.13
N ILE A 1120 2.23 -15.67 17.67
CA ILE A 1120 2.43 -16.97 17.01
C ILE A 1120 1.09 -17.67 16.74
N TRP A 1121 0.19 -17.79 17.71
CA TRP A 1121 -1.10 -18.48 17.47
C TRP A 1121 -2.08 -17.67 16.64
N SER A 1122 -2.02 -16.34 16.70
CA SER A 1122 -2.77 -15.47 15.79
C SER A 1122 -2.29 -15.60 14.34
N SER A 1123 -0.98 -15.73 14.11
CA SER A 1123 -0.41 -16.00 12.77
C SER A 1123 -0.87 -17.36 12.22
N ILE A 1124 -0.92 -18.40 13.07
CA ILE A 1124 -1.45 -19.72 12.71
C ILE A 1124 -2.95 -19.62 12.36
N ALA A 1125 -3.74 -18.92 13.18
CA ALA A 1125 -5.18 -18.77 12.95
C ALA A 1125 -5.49 -18.04 11.63
N VAL A 1126 -4.78 -16.93 11.37
CA VAL A 1126 -4.86 -16.17 10.11
C VAL A 1126 -4.44 -17.03 8.92
N GLY A 1127 -3.33 -17.76 9.03
CA GLY A 1127 -2.85 -18.69 8.02
C GLY A 1127 -3.86 -19.81 7.70
N VAL A 1128 -4.47 -20.43 8.72
CA VAL A 1128 -5.53 -21.43 8.56
C VAL A 1128 -6.78 -20.83 7.89
N LEU A 1129 -7.17 -19.60 8.25
CA LEU A 1129 -8.32 -18.92 7.66
C LEU A 1129 -8.07 -18.57 6.18
N SER A 1130 -6.92 -17.97 5.86
CA SER A 1130 -6.52 -17.55 4.52
C SER A 1130 -6.14 -18.74 3.62
N GLN A 1131 -5.04 -19.43 3.94
CA GLN A 1131 -4.36 -20.38 3.07
C GLN A 1131 -5.04 -21.75 2.97
N LEU A 1132 -5.71 -22.19 4.04
CA LEU A 1132 -6.35 -23.50 4.12
C LEU A 1132 -7.87 -23.45 3.86
N TRP A 1133 -8.58 -22.41 4.34
CA TRP A 1133 -10.03 -22.28 4.12
C TRP A 1133 -10.40 -21.39 2.93
N LEU A 1134 -10.10 -20.08 2.99
CA LEU A 1134 -10.56 -19.10 2.01
C LEU A 1134 -10.08 -19.47 0.60
N ARG A 1135 -8.78 -19.73 0.45
CA ARG A 1135 -8.15 -20.13 -0.82
C ARG A 1135 -8.75 -21.39 -1.46
N ARG A 1136 -9.15 -22.38 -0.64
CA ARG A 1136 -9.61 -23.70 -1.13
C ARG A 1136 -11.12 -23.79 -1.35
N ARG A 1137 -11.93 -22.95 -0.68
CA ARG A 1137 -13.40 -22.99 -0.80
C ARG A 1137 -13.99 -21.80 -1.56
N LEU A 1138 -13.31 -20.66 -1.54
CA LEU A 1138 -13.78 -19.41 -2.14
C LEU A 1138 -12.63 -18.74 -2.92
N PRO A 1139 -12.00 -19.41 -3.91
CA PRO A 1139 -10.87 -18.84 -4.66
C PRO A 1139 -11.21 -17.52 -5.35
N ARG A 1140 -12.46 -17.30 -5.78
CA ARG A 1140 -12.94 -15.98 -6.26
C ARG A 1140 -12.66 -14.85 -5.26
N ILE A 1141 -12.83 -15.11 -3.96
CA ILE A 1141 -12.63 -14.14 -2.88
C ILE A 1141 -11.13 -14.10 -2.49
N TYR A 1142 -10.46 -15.25 -2.44
CA TYR A 1142 -9.02 -15.28 -2.15
C TYR A 1142 -8.21 -14.51 -3.21
N ASN A 1143 -8.34 -14.86 -4.49
CA ASN A 1143 -7.56 -14.26 -5.57
C ASN A 1143 -7.85 -12.75 -5.68
N LYS A 1144 -9.13 -12.34 -5.59
CA LYS A 1144 -9.56 -10.93 -5.75
C LYS A 1144 -9.30 -10.04 -4.52
N TYR A 1145 -9.15 -10.58 -3.31
CA TYR A 1145 -9.06 -9.76 -2.09
C TYR A 1145 -7.98 -10.15 -1.07
N ASN A 1146 -7.51 -11.40 -0.98
CA ASN A 1146 -6.69 -11.84 0.15
C ASN A 1146 -5.38 -11.05 0.30
N TYR A 1147 -4.58 -10.97 -0.75
CA TYR A 1147 -3.31 -10.22 -0.73
C TYR A 1147 -3.53 -8.72 -0.50
N LEU A 1148 -4.64 -8.19 -1.01
CA LEU A 1148 -4.97 -6.77 -0.93
C LEU A 1148 -5.50 -6.36 0.44
N ILE A 1149 -6.34 -7.18 1.08
CA ILE A 1149 -6.75 -7.02 2.49
C ILE A 1149 -5.53 -7.21 3.39
N GLY A 1150 -4.58 -8.09 3.05
CA GLY A 1150 -3.29 -8.15 3.75
C GLY A 1150 -2.57 -6.80 3.74
N ALA A 1151 -2.34 -6.24 2.54
CA ALA A 1151 -1.78 -4.90 2.38
C ALA A 1151 -2.61 -3.82 3.12
N ALA A 1152 -3.94 -3.98 3.19
CA ALA A 1152 -4.83 -3.09 3.93
C ALA A 1152 -4.62 -3.14 5.45
N LEU A 1153 -4.53 -4.32 6.04
CA LEU A 1153 -4.35 -4.45 7.48
C LEU A 1153 -2.95 -3.95 7.90
N ASP A 1154 -1.91 -4.24 7.10
CA ASP A 1154 -0.54 -3.76 7.34
C ASP A 1154 -0.45 -2.23 7.31
N GLY A 1155 -0.95 -1.58 6.25
CA GLY A 1155 -0.93 -0.13 6.20
C GLY A 1155 -1.88 0.53 7.20
N GLY A 1156 -2.93 -0.13 7.69
CA GLY A 1156 -3.75 0.43 8.76
C GLY A 1156 -2.98 0.53 10.07
N SER A 1157 -2.47 -0.62 10.50
CA SER A 1157 -1.78 -0.77 11.78
C SER A 1157 -0.43 -0.08 11.83
N GLN A 1158 0.42 -0.26 10.82
CA GLN A 1158 1.76 0.34 10.85
C GLN A 1158 1.72 1.84 10.96
N ILE A 1159 0.72 2.46 10.34
CA ILE A 1159 0.67 3.91 10.24
C ILE A 1159 -0.05 4.48 11.49
N VAL A 1160 -0.88 3.73 12.23
CA VAL A 1160 -1.30 4.12 13.60
C VAL A 1160 -0.23 3.87 14.66
N ILE A 1161 0.57 2.80 14.59
CA ILE A 1161 1.77 2.71 15.44
C ILE A 1161 2.81 3.77 15.07
N PHE A 1162 2.82 4.24 13.81
CA PHE A 1162 3.45 5.50 13.45
C PHE A 1162 2.78 6.61 14.33
N VAL A 1163 1.48 6.97 14.24
CA VAL A 1163 0.83 8.02 15.12
C VAL A 1163 1.28 7.96 16.58
N LEU A 1164 1.08 6.80 17.19
CA LEU A 1164 1.30 6.64 18.62
C LEU A 1164 2.78 6.79 18.98
N SER A 1165 3.71 6.45 18.08
CA SER A 1165 5.15 6.48 18.38
C SER A 1165 5.71 7.85 18.75
N PHE A 1166 5.18 8.96 18.23
CA PHE A 1166 5.67 10.31 18.56
C PHE A 1166 4.60 11.18 19.22
N ALA A 1167 3.38 11.23 18.70
CA ALA A 1167 2.33 12.08 19.25
C ALA A 1167 1.85 11.65 20.64
N VAL A 1168 2.15 10.40 21.04
CA VAL A 1168 1.67 9.80 22.29
C VAL A 1168 2.82 9.21 23.11
N PHE A 1169 3.72 8.42 22.52
CA PHE A 1169 4.86 7.79 23.22
C PHE A 1169 6.12 8.66 23.30
N GLY A 1170 6.00 9.98 23.08
CA GLY A 1170 7.04 10.95 23.41
C GLY A 1170 8.32 10.91 22.58
N ALA A 1171 8.37 10.21 21.43
CA ALA A 1171 9.55 10.26 20.55
C ALA A 1171 9.82 11.65 19.92
N SER A 1172 8.93 12.64 20.15
CA SER A 1172 9.14 14.07 19.85
C SER A 1172 9.34 14.97 21.09
N GLY A 1173 9.26 14.43 22.31
CA GLY A 1173 9.34 15.23 23.53
C GLY A 1173 8.57 14.60 24.70
N GLN A 1174 7.39 15.14 25.02
CA GLN A 1174 6.58 14.65 26.13
C GLN A 1174 5.72 13.45 25.71
N GLY A 1175 5.67 12.43 26.57
CA GLY A 1175 4.77 11.30 26.42
C GLY A 1175 3.45 11.55 27.13
N HIS A 1176 2.35 11.20 26.47
CA HIS A 1176 1.00 11.20 27.02
C HIS A 1176 0.57 9.75 27.26
N PRO A 1177 0.79 9.17 28.46
CA PRO A 1177 0.34 7.81 28.76
C PRO A 1177 -1.19 7.76 28.89
N PHE A 1178 -1.79 6.64 28.51
CA PHE A 1178 -3.21 6.40 28.79
C PHE A 1178 -3.39 6.24 30.31
N PRO A 1179 -4.53 6.64 30.90
CA PRO A 1179 -4.80 6.40 32.32
C PRO A 1179 -4.61 4.93 32.73
N THR A 1180 -4.17 4.70 33.96
CA THR A 1180 -4.01 3.34 34.50
C THR A 1180 -5.37 2.73 34.81
N TRP A 1181 -5.64 1.56 34.26
CA TRP A 1181 -6.86 0.78 34.52
C TRP A 1181 -6.62 -0.70 34.25
N TRP A 1182 -7.63 -1.57 34.39
CA TRP A 1182 -7.45 -3.01 34.16
C TRP A 1182 -6.88 -3.33 32.76
N GLY A 1183 -7.31 -2.62 31.71
CA GLY A 1183 -6.76 -2.78 30.37
C GLY A 1183 -5.38 -2.15 30.13
N ASN A 1184 -4.91 -1.30 31.04
CA ASN A 1184 -3.61 -0.62 30.97
C ASN A 1184 -3.00 -0.56 32.39
N PRO A 1185 -2.48 -1.69 32.91
CA PRO A 1185 -1.93 -1.76 34.25
C PRO A 1185 -0.59 -1.03 34.36
N GLU A 1186 -0.25 -0.58 35.57
CA GLU A 1186 1.02 0.10 35.84
C GLU A 1186 2.22 -0.85 35.67
N GLY A 1187 3.26 -0.39 34.97
CA GLY A 1187 4.47 -1.18 34.71
C GLY A 1187 4.37 -2.09 33.48
N SER A 1188 4.03 -3.36 33.67
CA SER A 1188 4.04 -4.39 32.62
C SER A 1188 2.60 -4.77 32.22
N PRO A 1189 2.23 -4.84 30.93
CA PRO A 1189 0.90 -5.24 30.47
C PRO A 1189 0.58 -6.75 30.66
N ASP A 1190 1.32 -7.47 31.51
CA ASP A 1190 1.18 -8.91 31.71
C ASP A 1190 0.57 -9.19 33.10
N HIS A 1191 -0.70 -9.58 33.15
CA HIS A 1191 -1.44 -9.87 34.40
C HIS A 1191 -0.91 -11.06 35.23
N CYS A 1192 0.15 -11.75 34.79
CA CYS A 1192 0.72 -12.95 35.42
C CYS A 1192 2.16 -12.78 35.96
N LEU A 1193 2.62 -11.53 36.15
CA LEU A 1193 3.94 -11.21 36.76
C LEU A 1193 3.84 -10.95 38.27
#